data_AF-A0A194UU32-F1
#
_entry.id   AF-A0A194UU32-F1
#
_cell.length_a   1.000
_cell.length_b   1.000
_cell.length_c   1.000
_cell.angle_alpha   90.00
_cell.angle_beta   90.00
_cell.angle_gamma   90.00
#
_symmetry.space_group_name_H-M   'P 1'
#
loop_
_entity.id
_entity.type
_entity.pdbx_description
1 polymer ?
#
loop_
_entity_poly.entity_id
_entity_poly.type
_entity_poly.pdbx_seq_one_letter_code
_entity_poly.pdbx_strand_id
1 'polypeptide(L)'
;MAGQLRFDGQVVVVTGAGGGLGKAYATFFGSRGASVVVNDLGASPKGEGESSKAADVVVDEIKKAGGKAVANYDSVENGDKIIDTAIKSFGRIDVLINNAGILRDVSFKNMKDQDWDLVFKVHVKGAYKCARAAWPHFRKQKYGRVINTASAAGLFGNFGQTNYSAAKLSQVGFTETLAKEGAKYNILCNVIAPIAASRMTETVLPPDILELMKPEWVVPLVAVLVHKDNSTETGGIFEVGGGHIAKLRWERSSGQLLKCDDSYTPGVILKKWDQVIDFSKPQYPNGPNDFVTLLEESQKKGPNPQAEKLDFSGRVALVTGGGAGIGRAYSLAFAKHGAAVVVNDLVNPDGVVDEIKKLGGKAVGVKASAEDGDTVVKAAIDAFGRIDIVINNAGILRDKSFHNMDDNLWDPVLNVHARGTYKVTKAAWPYMLKQKYGRIVNTTSTSGIYGNFGQANYAAAKSAILGLSRALALEGAKYNIYVNTIAPNAGTAMTKTILPEELVQAFKPDYIAPLVVALSSEKGPENPTGGLYEVGSGWVGATRWQRTGGHGFPTNVPLTPEEVLKNWKDIVTFDGRADHPEKIQASLEKIMANAESQAGGRAKSDTPSGGNEYLDAIQAALKAESKGTEFTFAERDVMLYNLGVGAKRNELRYVFEGAEDFQVLPTYGVIPPFDAETPFSYDSLVPNFSPMMLLHGEQYLEIRKYPIPTSGRLLSYAKLIEVVDKGNAAIVRHGVTTVNAETKEEIFYNEMTVFLRGCGGFGGQKKPADRGASTAANQPPGRTPDVTVESKTTEEQACVYRLSGDYNPLHVDPAFAAMGGFKTPILHGLCFMGVAGKAVYEQFGPYKNIKVRFAGTVLPGETLVTEMWREGNKIIFQAKVKETGKLAIGGVAAELVPEAKGKM
;
A
#
# COMPACT_ATOMS: atom_id res chain seq x y z
N MET A 1 -6.52 37.39 22.24
CA MET A 1 -5.54 36.68 21.38
C MET A 1 -4.66 35.86 22.30
N ALA A 2 -4.65 34.54 22.15
CA ALA A 2 -3.67 33.73 22.87
C ALA A 2 -2.26 34.11 22.38
N GLY A 3 -1.30 34.23 23.30
CA GLY A 3 0.09 34.52 22.94
C GLY A 3 0.68 33.40 22.06
N GLN A 4 1.66 33.75 21.24
CA GLN A 4 2.41 32.80 20.44
C GLN A 4 3.08 31.73 21.34
N LEU A 5 2.94 30.44 21.01
CA LEU A 5 3.66 29.33 21.65
C LEU A 5 5.16 29.45 21.33
N ARG A 6 5.95 29.45 22.40
CA ARG A 6 7.40 29.71 22.40
C ARG A 6 8.13 28.57 23.09
N PHE A 7 9.33 28.26 22.59
CA PHE A 7 10.21 27.21 23.09
C PHE A 7 11.53 27.80 23.60
N ASP A 8 11.48 29.04 24.08
CA ASP A 8 12.65 29.78 24.57
C ASP A 8 13.35 29.01 25.69
N GLY A 9 14.67 28.84 25.55
CA GLY A 9 15.50 28.11 26.51
C GLY A 9 15.38 26.59 26.46
N GLN A 10 14.58 26.04 25.54
CA GLN A 10 14.49 24.60 25.30
C GLN A 10 15.44 24.14 24.19
N VAL A 11 15.93 22.91 24.30
CA VAL A 11 16.78 22.27 23.30
C VAL A 11 16.03 21.15 22.58
N VAL A 12 15.98 21.23 21.25
CA VAL A 12 15.26 20.29 20.38
C VAL A 12 16.27 19.55 19.50
N VAL A 13 16.27 18.22 19.60
CA VAL A 13 17.04 17.35 18.69
C VAL A 13 16.09 16.81 17.63
N VAL A 14 16.41 17.05 16.35
CA VAL A 14 15.67 16.52 15.21
C VAL A 14 16.58 15.62 14.38
N THR A 15 16.20 14.35 14.24
CA THR A 15 16.94 13.38 13.42
C THR A 15 16.44 13.38 11.98
N GLY A 16 17.34 13.21 11.01
CA GLY A 16 17.02 13.30 9.57
C GLY A 16 16.50 14.70 9.19
N ALA A 17 17.17 15.74 9.67
CA ALA A 17 16.73 17.12 9.62
C ALA A 17 17.33 17.95 8.47
N GLY A 18 18.08 17.33 7.56
CA GLY A 18 18.67 17.99 6.38
C GLY A 18 17.68 18.24 5.24
N GLY A 19 16.42 17.78 5.34
CA GLY A 19 15.39 18.04 4.35
C GLY A 19 13.99 17.59 4.79
N GLY A 20 13.00 17.84 3.93
CA GLY A 20 11.61 17.44 4.13
C GLY A 20 11.07 17.82 5.50
N LEU A 21 10.40 16.87 6.15
CA LEU A 21 9.74 17.06 7.43
C LEU A 21 10.69 17.39 8.60
N GLY A 22 11.88 16.78 8.62
CA GLY A 22 12.88 17.07 9.65
C GLY A 22 13.40 18.52 9.57
N LYS A 23 13.64 19.01 8.34
CA LYS A 23 14.01 20.42 8.11
C LYS A 23 12.89 21.35 8.59
N ALA A 24 11.64 21.06 8.25
CA ALA A 24 10.48 21.87 8.64
C ALA A 24 10.32 21.97 10.16
N TYR A 25 10.56 20.88 10.91
CA TYR A 25 10.62 20.94 12.37
C TYR A 25 11.76 21.84 12.86
N ALA A 26 12.98 21.61 12.36
CA ALA A 26 14.17 22.31 12.81
C ALA A 26 14.05 23.84 12.61
N THR A 27 13.62 24.27 11.43
CA THR A 27 13.42 25.71 11.12
C THR A 27 12.30 26.31 11.95
N PHE A 28 11.19 25.59 12.13
CA PHE A 28 10.09 26.04 12.97
C PHE A 28 10.52 26.23 14.43
N PHE A 29 11.12 25.23 15.07
CA PHE A 29 11.55 25.33 16.47
C PHE A 29 12.61 26.41 16.67
N GLY A 30 13.54 26.56 15.71
CA GLY A 30 14.51 27.66 15.70
C GLY A 30 13.82 29.04 15.66
N SER A 31 12.80 29.21 14.79
CA SER A 31 12.01 30.45 14.71
C SER A 31 11.20 30.71 15.99
N ARG A 32 10.83 29.66 16.71
CA ARG A 32 10.09 29.72 17.98
C ARG A 32 10.98 29.74 19.24
N GLY A 33 12.29 30.00 19.08
CA GLY A 33 13.21 30.31 20.18
C GLY A 33 13.99 29.13 20.76
N ALA A 34 13.78 27.92 20.24
CA ALA A 34 14.54 26.76 20.67
C ALA A 34 15.98 26.82 20.16
N SER A 35 16.89 26.15 20.89
CA SER A 35 18.19 25.77 20.35
C SER A 35 18.09 24.40 19.70
N VAL A 36 18.47 24.27 18.42
CA VAL A 36 18.18 23.08 17.62
C VAL A 36 19.45 22.30 17.28
N VAL A 37 19.44 21.00 17.53
CA VAL A 37 20.43 20.07 16.94
C VAL A 37 19.82 19.50 15.68
N VAL A 38 20.44 19.83 14.55
CA VAL A 38 20.06 19.36 13.21
C VAL A 38 20.92 18.14 12.91
N ASN A 39 20.40 16.94 13.17
CA ASN A 39 21.09 15.69 12.81
C ASN A 39 20.71 15.26 11.39
N ASP A 40 21.70 15.07 10.53
CA ASP A 40 21.52 14.41 9.23
C ASP A 40 22.82 13.75 8.77
N LEU A 41 22.77 12.46 8.45
CA LEU A 41 23.91 11.70 7.92
C LEU A 41 24.29 12.14 6.49
N GLY A 42 23.37 12.81 5.77
CA GLY A 42 23.56 13.20 4.38
C GLY A 42 23.30 12.09 3.36
N ALA A 43 22.64 11.00 3.80
CA ALA A 43 22.30 9.88 2.95
C ALA A 43 21.05 10.14 2.10
N SER A 44 20.95 9.48 0.94
CA SER A 44 19.77 9.54 0.07
C SER A 44 18.52 8.95 0.75
N PRO A 45 17.29 9.10 0.20
CA PRO A 45 16.10 8.39 0.70
C PRO A 45 16.24 6.85 0.65
N LYS A 46 17.17 6.36 -0.17
CA LYS A 46 17.61 4.97 -0.20
C LYS A 46 18.82 4.74 0.72
N GLY A 47 19.18 5.61 1.64
CA GLY A 47 20.29 5.40 2.57
C GLY A 47 21.66 5.22 1.89
N GLU A 48 21.86 5.82 0.72
CA GLU A 48 23.14 5.76 -0.03
C GLU A 48 23.88 7.10 0.04
N GLY A 49 25.21 7.06 0.16
CA GLY A 49 26.08 8.24 0.22
C GLY A 49 26.15 8.91 1.60
N GLU A 50 27.16 9.76 1.79
CA GLU A 50 27.33 10.62 2.97
C GLU A 50 27.70 12.03 2.48
N SER A 51 26.89 13.03 2.82
CA SER A 51 27.15 14.43 2.48
C SER A 51 26.74 15.32 3.64
N SER A 52 27.72 15.80 4.41
CA SER A 52 27.49 16.66 5.58
C SER A 52 26.77 17.98 5.26
N LYS A 53 26.73 18.37 3.97
CA LYS A 53 26.16 19.64 3.50
C LYS A 53 24.69 19.83 3.85
N ALA A 54 23.89 18.77 3.99
CA ALA A 54 22.45 18.90 4.20
C ALA A 54 22.11 19.50 5.59
N ALA A 55 22.77 19.02 6.65
CA ALA A 55 22.57 19.57 7.99
C ALA A 55 23.09 21.00 8.11
N ASP A 56 24.25 21.29 7.51
CA ASP A 56 24.88 22.62 7.53
C ASP A 56 23.97 23.69 6.90
N VAL A 57 23.35 23.38 5.76
CA VAL A 57 22.41 24.30 5.08
C VAL A 57 21.27 24.70 6.01
N VAL A 58 20.66 23.75 6.72
CA VAL A 58 19.53 24.03 7.62
C VAL A 58 19.99 24.81 8.86
N VAL A 59 21.17 24.50 9.40
CA VAL A 59 21.77 25.26 10.52
C VAL A 59 22.04 26.71 10.12
N ASP A 60 22.58 26.93 8.93
CA ASP A 60 22.85 28.27 8.41
C ASP A 60 21.56 29.06 8.18
N GLU A 61 20.50 28.42 7.66
CA GLU A 61 19.17 29.03 7.53
C GLU A 61 18.63 29.49 8.90
N ILE A 62 18.71 28.63 9.93
CA ILE A 62 18.25 28.96 11.28
C ILE A 62 19.07 30.13 11.87
N LYS A 63 20.40 30.10 11.73
CA LYS A 63 21.28 31.16 12.24
C LYS A 63 21.05 32.49 11.52
N LYS A 64 20.88 32.48 10.19
CA LYS A 64 20.56 33.67 9.39
C LYS A 64 19.23 34.29 9.81
N ALA A 65 18.26 33.47 10.21
CA ALA A 65 16.98 33.91 10.76
C ALA A 65 17.06 34.36 12.25
N GLY A 66 18.25 34.39 12.85
CA GLY A 66 18.48 34.81 14.25
C GLY A 66 18.27 33.72 15.30
N GLY A 67 18.05 32.46 14.88
CA GLY A 67 17.91 31.31 15.76
C GLY A 67 19.25 30.68 16.18
N LYS A 68 19.19 29.67 17.04
CA LYS A 68 20.37 28.91 17.52
C LYS A 68 20.31 27.48 17.00
N ALA A 69 21.32 27.05 16.26
CA ALA A 69 21.41 25.67 15.79
C ALA A 69 22.85 25.16 15.68
N VAL A 70 23.01 23.84 15.79
CA VAL A 70 24.27 23.12 15.57
C VAL A 70 24.00 21.86 14.74
N ALA A 71 24.91 21.54 13.82
CA ALA A 71 24.81 20.34 12.98
C ALA A 71 25.35 19.13 13.73
N ASN A 72 24.79 17.96 13.45
CA ASN A 72 25.37 16.67 13.79
C ASN A 72 25.27 15.74 12.56
N TYR A 73 26.32 14.97 12.31
CA TYR A 73 26.44 14.14 11.10
C TYR A 73 26.43 12.63 11.40
N ASP A 74 26.22 12.24 12.65
CA ASP A 74 26.26 10.84 13.05
C ASP A 74 25.03 10.08 12.52
N SER A 75 25.24 8.80 12.19
CA SER A 75 24.13 7.86 12.04
C SER A 75 23.29 7.82 13.31
N VAL A 76 21.98 7.71 13.18
CA VAL A 76 21.03 7.58 14.31
C VAL A 76 21.29 6.36 15.20
N GLU A 77 22.08 5.41 14.73
CA GLU A 77 22.59 4.32 15.57
C GLU A 77 23.49 4.80 16.70
N ASN A 78 24.20 5.91 16.49
CA ASN A 78 25.07 6.55 17.46
C ASN A 78 24.31 7.65 18.21
N GLY A 79 23.11 7.33 18.69
CA GLY A 79 22.24 8.28 19.39
C GLY A 79 22.94 8.96 20.57
N ASP A 80 23.88 8.29 21.23
CA ASP A 80 24.74 8.87 22.26
C ASP A 80 25.53 10.09 21.78
N LYS A 81 26.13 10.03 20.58
CA LYS A 81 26.88 11.16 19.99
C LYS A 81 25.96 12.31 19.57
N ILE A 82 24.77 11.98 19.07
CA ILE A 82 23.75 12.97 18.70
C ILE A 82 23.30 13.74 19.94
N ILE A 83 22.96 13.04 21.02
CA ILE A 83 22.53 13.68 22.27
C ILE A 83 23.70 14.41 22.93
N ASP A 84 24.91 13.86 22.90
CA ASP A 84 26.12 14.52 23.41
C ASP A 84 26.39 15.86 22.70
N THR A 85 26.08 15.97 21.41
CA THR A 85 26.13 17.26 20.69
C THR A 85 25.16 18.28 21.32
N ALA A 86 23.93 17.89 21.67
CA ALA A 86 22.98 18.77 22.36
C ALA A 86 23.52 19.23 23.72
N ILE A 87 24.09 18.31 24.49
CA ILE A 87 24.65 18.58 25.82
C ILE A 87 25.87 19.50 25.72
N LYS A 88 26.81 19.25 24.81
CA LYS A 88 28.02 20.07 24.64
C LYS A 88 27.71 21.48 24.12
N SER A 89 26.77 21.60 23.20
CA SER A 89 26.45 22.91 22.59
C SER A 89 25.50 23.75 23.44
N PHE A 90 24.54 23.13 24.14
CA PHE A 90 23.44 23.84 24.79
C PHE A 90 23.18 23.43 26.24
N GLY A 91 23.92 22.45 26.78
CA GLY A 91 23.89 22.04 28.19
C GLY A 91 22.71 21.17 28.61
N ARG A 92 21.74 20.90 27.70
CA ARG A 92 20.51 20.16 28.00
C ARG A 92 19.88 19.57 26.73
N ILE A 93 18.84 18.75 26.92
CA ILE A 93 17.91 18.30 25.88
C ILE A 93 16.49 18.30 26.47
N ASP A 94 15.51 18.79 25.72
CA ASP A 94 14.12 18.89 26.17
C ASP A 94 13.16 18.13 25.26
N VAL A 95 13.42 18.15 23.95
CA VAL A 95 12.60 17.51 22.94
C VAL A 95 13.47 16.62 22.05
N LEU A 96 13.04 15.38 21.83
CA LEU A 96 13.60 14.48 20.83
C LEU A 96 12.54 14.16 19.78
N ILE A 97 12.85 14.46 18.52
CA ILE A 97 12.02 14.10 17.36
C ILE A 97 12.76 13.02 16.56
N ASN A 98 12.30 11.78 16.72
CA ASN A 98 12.75 10.61 15.97
C ASN A 98 12.05 10.57 14.60
N ASN A 99 12.64 11.31 13.64
CA ASN A 99 12.10 11.51 12.30
C ASN A 99 12.93 10.81 11.20
N ALA A 100 14.23 10.56 11.42
CA ALA A 100 15.10 9.95 10.42
C ALA A 100 14.50 8.66 9.84
N GLY A 101 14.61 8.51 8.52
CA GLY A 101 14.00 7.40 7.82
C GLY A 101 14.51 7.22 6.40
N ILE A 102 14.37 5.98 5.92
CA ILE A 102 14.70 5.54 4.57
C ILE A 102 13.61 4.60 4.03
N LEU A 103 13.59 4.37 2.72
CA LEU A 103 12.70 3.40 2.07
C LEU A 103 13.48 2.31 1.32
N ARG A 104 12.86 1.13 1.24
CA ARG A 104 13.30 -0.06 0.49
C ARG A 104 12.06 -0.77 -0.05
N ASP A 105 11.35 -0.06 -0.91
CA ASP A 105 10.06 -0.53 -1.42
C ASP A 105 10.29 -1.63 -2.44
N VAL A 106 9.79 -2.81 -2.13
CA VAL A 106 9.93 -4.03 -2.92
C VAL A 106 8.90 -5.04 -2.43
N SER A 107 8.25 -5.76 -3.36
CA SER A 107 7.33 -6.86 -2.99
C SER A 107 8.01 -7.84 -2.03
N PHE A 108 7.24 -8.43 -1.12
CA PHE A 108 7.77 -9.35 -0.12
C PHE A 108 8.54 -10.52 -0.74
N LYS A 109 8.09 -11.01 -1.91
CA LYS A 109 8.81 -12.03 -2.70
C LYS A 109 10.23 -11.62 -3.06
N ASN A 110 10.46 -10.36 -3.40
CA ASN A 110 11.74 -9.87 -3.92
C ASN A 110 12.60 -9.16 -2.86
N MET A 111 12.06 -8.89 -1.66
CA MET A 111 12.78 -8.27 -0.56
C MET A 111 14.00 -9.10 -0.12
N LYS A 112 15.17 -8.47 0.01
CA LYS A 112 16.37 -9.11 0.55
C LYS A 112 16.48 -8.87 2.06
N ASP A 113 17.23 -9.72 2.77
CA ASP A 113 17.50 -9.53 4.19
C ASP A 113 18.11 -8.14 4.48
N GLN A 114 19.00 -7.65 3.62
CA GLN A 114 19.62 -6.33 3.75
C GLN A 114 18.59 -5.19 3.68
N ASP A 115 17.51 -5.35 2.90
CA ASP A 115 16.44 -4.36 2.81
C ASP A 115 15.64 -4.29 4.11
N TRP A 116 15.41 -5.43 4.75
CA TRP A 116 14.79 -5.51 6.08
C TRP A 116 15.71 -4.91 7.15
N ASP A 117 16.95 -5.38 7.20
CA ASP A 117 17.93 -5.04 8.22
C ASP A 117 18.20 -3.54 8.22
N LEU A 118 18.39 -2.92 7.04
CA LEU A 118 18.64 -1.49 6.94
C LEU A 118 17.44 -0.64 7.41
N VAL A 119 16.21 -1.02 7.04
CA VAL A 119 15.00 -0.31 7.47
C VAL A 119 14.82 -0.39 8.99
N PHE A 120 14.99 -1.57 9.60
CA PHE A 120 14.92 -1.71 11.05
C PHE A 120 16.04 -0.97 11.77
N LYS A 121 17.26 -1.00 11.21
CA LYS A 121 18.43 -0.32 11.75
C LYS A 121 18.22 1.20 11.85
N VAL A 122 17.67 1.83 10.82
CA VAL A 122 17.41 3.29 10.83
C VAL A 122 16.18 3.64 11.66
N HIS A 123 15.03 3.02 11.38
CA HIS A 123 13.75 3.46 11.96
C HIS A 123 13.54 2.96 13.39
N VAL A 124 13.95 1.74 13.70
CA VAL A 124 13.66 1.10 14.99
C VAL A 124 14.86 1.24 15.93
N LYS A 125 16.03 0.77 15.52
CA LYS A 125 17.25 0.87 16.34
C LYS A 125 17.70 2.32 16.51
N GLY A 126 17.64 3.14 15.46
CA GLY A 126 17.94 4.57 15.55
C GLY A 126 17.08 5.31 16.59
N ALA A 127 15.75 5.15 16.53
CA ALA A 127 14.84 5.76 17.49
C ALA A 127 15.11 5.28 18.93
N TYR A 128 15.39 3.99 19.11
CA TYR A 128 15.81 3.42 20.39
C TYR A 128 17.10 4.07 20.92
N LYS A 129 18.16 4.13 20.12
CA LYS A 129 19.48 4.63 20.54
C LYS A 129 19.40 6.10 20.93
N CYS A 130 18.72 6.93 20.14
CA CYS A 130 18.49 8.34 20.46
C CYS A 130 17.66 8.52 21.74
N ALA A 131 16.54 7.81 21.88
CA ALA A 131 15.70 7.89 23.07
C ALA A 131 16.42 7.40 24.32
N ARG A 132 17.17 6.31 24.23
CA ARG A 132 17.98 5.76 25.33
C ARG A 132 19.02 6.76 25.81
N ALA A 133 19.72 7.43 24.88
CA ALA A 133 20.72 8.44 25.20
C ALA A 133 20.10 9.70 25.84
N ALA A 134 18.91 10.12 25.40
CA ALA A 134 18.21 11.27 25.97
C ALA A 134 17.60 10.98 27.37
N TRP A 135 17.22 9.73 27.62
CA TRP A 135 16.42 9.33 28.79
C TRP A 135 17.03 9.71 30.15
N PRO A 136 18.33 9.51 30.43
CA PRO A 136 18.94 9.93 31.69
C PRO A 136 18.84 11.43 31.94
N HIS A 137 18.99 12.25 30.89
CA HIS A 137 18.86 13.71 30.98
C HIS A 137 17.42 14.11 31.30
N PHE A 138 16.45 13.56 30.57
CA PHE A 138 15.03 13.79 30.82
C PHE A 138 14.61 13.41 32.25
N ARG A 139 15.06 12.26 32.74
CA ARG A 139 14.78 11.82 34.12
C ARG A 139 15.41 12.74 35.16
N LYS A 140 16.67 13.15 34.97
CA LYS A 140 17.39 14.03 35.88
C LYS A 140 16.70 15.39 36.02
N GLN A 141 16.26 15.96 34.90
CA GLN A 141 15.60 17.27 34.88
C GLN A 141 14.08 17.21 35.14
N LYS A 142 13.50 16.00 35.24
CA LYS A 142 12.05 15.76 35.38
C LYS A 142 11.23 16.46 34.29
N TYR A 143 11.73 16.41 33.05
CA TYR A 143 11.07 16.95 31.88
C TYR A 143 11.64 16.31 30.61
N GLY A 144 10.77 15.87 29.70
CA GLY A 144 11.16 15.46 28.36
C GLY A 144 9.96 15.31 27.44
N ARG A 145 10.16 15.50 26.14
CA ARG A 145 9.13 15.29 25.12
C ARG A 145 9.71 14.46 23.98
N VAL A 146 9.02 13.39 23.61
CA VAL A 146 9.46 12.48 22.54
C VAL A 146 8.38 12.35 21.49
N ILE A 147 8.75 12.55 20.23
CA ILE A 147 7.90 12.25 19.08
C ILE A 147 8.56 11.16 18.27
N ASN A 148 7.84 10.05 18.09
CA ASN A 148 8.26 8.98 17.19
C ASN A 148 7.38 9.01 15.93
N THR A 149 8.03 9.02 14.77
CA THR A 149 7.33 9.13 13.48
C THR A 149 6.99 7.74 12.92
N ALA A 150 5.71 7.37 13.01
CA ALA A 150 5.09 6.22 12.34
C ALA A 150 4.73 6.59 10.88
N SER A 151 3.69 5.96 10.32
CA SER A 151 3.09 6.30 9.02
C SER A 151 1.76 5.57 8.86
N ALA A 152 0.93 6.01 7.90
CA ALA A 152 -0.27 5.25 7.51
C ALA A 152 0.08 3.81 7.06
N ALA A 153 1.22 3.62 6.38
CA ALA A 153 1.72 2.29 6.03
C ALA A 153 2.07 1.44 7.26
N GLY A 154 2.55 2.05 8.35
CA GLY A 154 2.72 1.38 9.63
C GLY A 154 1.38 0.99 10.26
N LEU A 155 0.45 1.95 10.33
CA LEU A 155 -0.85 1.74 10.96
C LEU A 155 -1.71 0.70 10.24
N PHE A 156 -1.71 0.68 8.91
CA PHE A 156 -2.67 -0.10 8.10
C PHE A 156 -2.03 -1.18 7.23
N GLY A 157 -0.69 -1.17 7.08
CA GLY A 157 0.00 -1.99 6.09
C GLY A 157 0.00 -1.35 4.69
N ASN A 158 1.00 -1.69 3.88
CA ASN A 158 1.03 -1.30 2.47
C ASN A 158 1.73 -2.38 1.61
N PHE A 159 1.22 -2.59 0.40
CA PHE A 159 1.83 -3.52 -0.55
C PHE A 159 3.26 -3.07 -0.90
N GLY A 160 4.23 -3.98 -0.91
CA GLY A 160 5.62 -3.67 -1.26
C GLY A 160 6.41 -2.94 -0.18
N GLN A 161 5.84 -2.77 1.02
CA GLN A 161 6.47 -2.06 2.14
C GLN A 161 6.44 -2.86 3.44
N THR A 162 6.52 -4.19 3.37
CA THR A 162 6.43 -5.06 4.56
C THR A 162 7.45 -4.74 5.66
N ASN A 163 8.70 -4.44 5.31
CA ASN A 163 9.75 -3.97 6.23
C ASN A 163 9.40 -2.59 6.84
N TYR A 164 8.95 -1.64 6.02
CA TYR A 164 8.63 -0.28 6.46
C TYR A 164 7.36 -0.25 7.31
N SER A 165 6.30 -0.96 6.94
CA SER A 165 5.08 -1.15 7.74
C SER A 165 5.42 -1.73 9.11
N ALA A 166 6.28 -2.76 9.18
CA ALA A 166 6.73 -3.33 10.43
C ALA A 166 7.50 -2.30 11.28
N ALA A 167 8.49 -1.62 10.70
CA ALA A 167 9.31 -0.65 11.42
C ALA A 167 8.53 0.58 11.89
N LYS A 168 7.54 1.05 11.12
CA LYS A 168 6.71 2.20 11.49
C LYS A 168 5.66 1.85 12.53
N LEU A 169 5.08 0.65 12.51
CA LEU A 169 4.19 0.23 13.59
C LEU A 169 4.96 -0.08 14.89
N SER A 170 6.22 -0.55 14.79
CA SER A 170 7.12 -0.69 15.94
C SER A 170 7.20 0.59 16.80
N GLN A 171 7.08 1.77 16.18
CA GLN A 171 7.10 3.05 16.89
C GLN A 171 5.90 3.22 17.83
N VAL A 172 4.75 2.62 17.52
CA VAL A 172 3.55 2.69 18.38
C VAL A 172 3.78 1.97 19.69
N GLY A 173 4.06 0.67 19.66
CA GLY A 173 4.31 -0.11 20.88
C GLY A 173 5.51 0.40 21.70
N PHE A 174 6.56 0.90 21.02
CA PHE A 174 7.68 1.55 21.69
C PHE A 174 7.24 2.81 22.44
N THR A 175 6.49 3.70 21.78
CA THR A 175 6.06 4.98 22.34
C THR A 175 5.07 4.82 23.49
N GLU A 176 4.09 3.94 23.37
CA GLU A 176 3.13 3.68 24.46
C GLU A 176 3.83 3.13 25.70
N THR A 177 4.88 2.32 25.52
CA THR A 177 5.73 1.88 26.62
C THR A 177 6.50 3.04 27.24
N LEU A 178 7.16 3.87 26.43
CA LEU A 178 7.88 5.05 26.93
C LEU A 178 6.94 6.03 27.65
N ALA A 179 5.71 6.22 27.17
CA ALA A 179 4.70 7.05 27.82
C ALA A 179 4.39 6.55 29.24
N LYS A 180 4.22 5.23 29.41
CA LYS A 180 3.98 4.60 30.72
C LYS A 180 5.21 4.73 31.64
N GLU A 181 6.43 4.53 31.13
CA GLU A 181 7.65 4.64 31.92
C GLU A 181 8.02 6.08 32.30
N GLY A 182 7.74 7.02 31.39
CA GLY A 182 8.10 8.41 31.46
C GLY A 182 7.17 9.27 32.31
N ALA A 183 5.92 8.85 32.51
CA ALA A 183 4.87 9.62 33.18
C ALA A 183 5.32 10.21 34.54
N LYS A 184 5.92 9.39 35.40
CA LYS A 184 6.39 9.83 36.74
C LYS A 184 7.55 10.84 36.72
N TYR A 185 8.18 11.03 35.55
CA TYR A 185 9.27 11.96 35.32
C TYR A 185 8.86 13.16 34.46
N ASN A 186 7.56 13.32 34.16
CA ASN A 186 7.06 14.33 33.20
C ASN A 186 7.77 14.20 31.83
N ILE A 187 7.95 12.95 31.40
CA ILE A 187 8.42 12.62 30.06
C ILE A 187 7.21 12.14 29.26
N LEU A 188 6.74 12.96 28.33
CA LEU A 188 5.57 12.64 27.50
C LEU A 188 6.04 12.19 26.12
N CYS A 189 5.49 11.08 25.66
CA CYS A 189 5.90 10.44 24.40
C CYS A 189 4.67 10.22 23.52
N ASN A 190 4.67 10.71 22.28
CA ASN A 190 3.53 10.58 21.36
C ASN A 190 3.98 10.15 19.96
N VAL A 191 3.05 9.58 19.20
CA VAL A 191 3.25 9.13 17.83
C VAL A 191 2.53 10.04 16.86
N ILE A 192 3.20 10.36 15.76
CA ILE A 192 2.55 10.93 14.57
C ILE A 192 2.66 9.94 13.41
N ALA A 193 1.63 9.89 12.59
CA ALA A 193 1.56 9.21 11.31
C ALA A 193 1.34 10.27 10.22
N PRO A 194 2.42 10.94 9.78
CA PRO A 194 2.31 12.03 8.84
C PRO A 194 1.93 11.54 7.45
N ILE A 195 1.10 12.33 6.78
CA ILE A 195 0.72 12.18 5.39
C ILE A 195 1.35 13.37 4.65
N ALA A 196 2.61 13.22 4.26
CA ALA A 196 3.39 14.25 3.62
C ALA A 196 4.13 13.68 2.42
N ALA A 197 4.44 14.54 1.45
CA ALA A 197 5.19 14.16 0.28
C ALA A 197 6.63 13.84 0.72
N SER A 198 7.16 12.74 0.22
CA SER A 198 8.59 12.46 0.25
C SER A 198 9.24 13.04 -1.01
N ARG A 199 10.56 13.23 -0.99
CA ARG A 199 11.37 13.58 -2.17
C ARG A 199 11.08 12.71 -3.41
N MET A 200 10.57 11.49 -3.22
CA MET A 200 10.25 10.53 -4.30
C MET A 200 8.81 10.68 -4.82
N THR A 201 7.86 11.11 -3.98
CA THR A 201 6.46 11.36 -4.40
C THR A 201 6.27 12.78 -4.92
N GLU A 202 7.16 13.71 -4.54
CA GLU A 202 7.28 15.07 -5.08
C GLU A 202 7.42 15.13 -6.62
N THR A 203 7.94 14.07 -7.25
CA THR A 203 8.12 14.03 -8.70
C THR A 203 6.98 13.33 -9.44
N VAL A 204 5.99 12.80 -8.74
CA VAL A 204 4.93 11.94 -9.31
C VAL A 204 3.52 12.45 -8.99
N LEU A 205 3.34 13.18 -7.88
CA LEU A 205 2.04 13.73 -7.49
C LEU A 205 1.78 15.09 -8.18
N PRO A 206 0.51 15.38 -8.55
CA PRO A 206 0.11 16.69 -9.06
C PRO A 206 0.46 17.85 -8.10
N PRO A 207 0.77 19.07 -8.61
CA PRO A 207 1.18 20.21 -7.77
C PRO A 207 0.17 20.61 -6.69
N ASP A 208 -1.13 20.55 -6.98
CA ASP A 208 -2.21 20.83 -6.04
C ASP A 208 -2.27 19.79 -4.90
N ILE A 209 -2.01 18.52 -5.20
CA ILE A 209 -1.85 17.48 -4.19
C ILE A 209 -0.55 17.67 -3.39
N LEU A 210 0.55 18.06 -4.04
CA LEU A 210 1.81 18.34 -3.36
C LEU A 210 1.72 19.52 -2.38
N GLU A 211 0.96 20.55 -2.73
CA GLU A 211 0.61 21.65 -1.83
C GLU A 211 -0.11 21.17 -0.57
N LEU A 212 -1.02 20.20 -0.71
CA LEU A 212 -1.69 19.54 0.43
C LEU A 212 -0.77 18.58 1.19
N MET A 213 0.33 18.13 0.60
CA MET A 213 1.27 17.20 1.22
C MET A 213 2.53 17.87 1.78
N LYS A 214 2.51 19.20 1.88
CA LYS A 214 3.58 20.01 2.47
C LYS A 214 3.91 19.59 3.93
N PRO A 215 5.19 19.45 4.30
CA PRO A 215 5.58 19.11 5.66
C PRO A 215 5.07 20.08 6.74
N GLU A 216 4.82 21.33 6.37
CA GLU A 216 4.32 22.40 7.22
C GLU A 216 2.95 22.08 7.84
N TRP A 217 2.14 21.19 7.24
CA TRP A 217 0.87 20.75 7.80
C TRP A 217 1.02 19.89 9.06
N VAL A 218 2.21 19.32 9.28
CA VAL A 218 2.50 18.39 10.39
C VAL A 218 3.11 19.11 11.60
N VAL A 219 3.92 20.15 11.34
CA VAL A 219 4.70 20.87 12.35
C VAL A 219 3.84 21.41 13.51
N PRO A 220 2.67 22.03 13.27
CA PRO A 220 1.83 22.59 14.33
C PRO A 220 1.39 21.58 15.39
N LEU A 221 1.00 20.37 14.98
CA LEU A 221 0.64 19.30 15.91
C LEU A 221 1.83 18.92 16.79
N VAL A 222 2.99 18.71 16.17
CA VAL A 222 4.22 18.35 16.88
C VAL A 222 4.58 19.42 17.91
N ALA A 223 4.48 20.69 17.54
CA ALA A 223 4.71 21.82 18.44
C ALA A 223 3.78 21.78 19.66
N VAL A 224 2.47 21.55 19.47
CA VAL A 224 1.50 21.41 20.57
C VAL A 224 1.86 20.23 21.48
N LEU A 225 2.16 19.07 20.90
CA LEU A 225 2.47 17.85 21.65
C LEU A 225 3.73 17.97 22.52
N VAL A 226 4.74 18.73 22.06
CA VAL A 226 6.02 18.91 22.76
C VAL A 226 6.12 20.22 23.55
N HIS A 227 5.08 21.05 23.54
CA HIS A 227 5.09 22.27 24.35
C HIS A 227 5.09 21.94 25.85
N LYS A 228 5.71 22.80 26.66
CA LYS A 228 5.76 22.65 28.12
C LYS A 228 4.37 22.66 28.78
N ASP A 229 3.38 23.28 28.14
CA ASP A 229 2.00 23.35 28.63
C ASP A 229 1.22 22.04 28.39
N ASN A 230 1.69 21.16 27.49
CA ASN A 230 1.14 19.81 27.44
C ASN A 230 1.49 19.06 28.73
N SER A 231 0.47 18.77 29.53
CA SER A 231 0.58 18.07 30.81
C SER A 231 -0.14 16.73 30.84
N THR A 232 -0.90 16.39 29.79
CA THR A 232 -1.82 15.23 29.81
C THR A 232 -1.70 14.33 28.57
N GLU A 233 -1.35 14.86 27.40
CA GLU A 233 -1.31 14.06 26.17
C GLU A 233 0.02 13.31 26.07
N THR A 234 -0.04 12.01 26.34
CA THR A 234 1.06 11.05 26.22
C THR A 234 0.50 9.69 25.82
N GLY A 235 1.28 8.91 25.06
CA GLY A 235 0.82 7.68 24.42
C GLY A 235 -0.17 7.91 23.28
N GLY A 236 -0.41 9.16 22.89
CA GLY A 236 -1.33 9.52 21.82
C GLY A 236 -0.77 9.14 20.44
N ILE A 237 -1.67 8.77 19.53
CA ILE A 237 -1.38 8.40 18.16
C ILE A 237 -2.19 9.32 17.26
N PHE A 238 -1.53 10.03 16.35
CA PHE A 238 -2.19 11.04 15.53
C PHE A 238 -1.88 10.86 14.05
N GLU A 239 -2.91 10.87 13.21
CA GLU A 239 -2.75 11.11 11.78
C GLU A 239 -2.79 12.61 11.51
N VAL A 240 -1.93 13.07 10.59
CA VAL A 240 -1.79 14.49 10.29
C VAL A 240 -1.22 14.74 8.89
N GLY A 241 -1.83 15.65 8.15
CA GLY A 241 -1.40 16.09 6.82
C GLY A 241 -2.53 16.83 6.09
N GLY A 242 -2.23 17.63 5.06
CA GLY A 242 -3.27 18.27 4.23
C GLY A 242 -4.29 19.10 4.99
N GLY A 243 -3.85 19.76 6.05
CA GLY A 243 -4.72 20.53 6.94
C GLY A 243 -5.70 19.68 7.75
N HIS A 244 -5.59 18.35 7.82
CA HIS A 244 -6.42 17.52 8.70
C HIS A 244 -5.59 16.91 9.82
N ILE A 245 -6.16 16.87 11.02
CA ILE A 245 -5.56 16.23 12.19
C ILE A 245 -6.61 15.36 12.89
N ALA A 246 -6.30 14.09 13.15
CA ALA A 246 -7.16 13.18 13.90
C ALA A 246 -6.36 12.30 14.87
N LYS A 247 -6.97 11.98 16.02
CA LYS A 247 -6.42 11.05 16.99
C LYS A 247 -6.91 9.62 16.72
N LEU A 248 -6.05 8.65 16.95
CA LEU A 248 -6.37 7.22 16.90
C LEU A 248 -6.30 6.60 18.29
N ARG A 249 -7.12 5.57 18.50
CA ARG A 249 -7.03 4.65 19.64
C ARG A 249 -7.36 3.24 19.20
N TRP A 250 -6.96 2.28 20.03
CA TRP A 250 -7.40 0.90 19.88
C TRP A 250 -8.85 0.74 20.33
N GLU A 251 -9.62 0.02 19.54
CA GLU A 251 -10.98 -0.41 19.85
C GLU A 251 -11.00 -1.94 19.84
N ARG A 252 -11.45 -2.54 20.94
CA ARG A 252 -11.54 -3.99 21.12
C ARG A 252 -13.01 -4.40 21.14
N SER A 253 -13.38 -5.42 20.38
CA SER A 253 -14.75 -5.93 20.36
C SER A 253 -15.17 -6.44 21.74
N SER A 254 -16.47 -6.59 21.95
CA SER A 254 -16.98 -7.27 23.16
C SER A 254 -16.44 -8.70 23.27
N GLY A 255 -16.24 -9.32 22.11
CA GLY A 255 -15.70 -10.65 21.95
C GLY A 255 -16.66 -11.74 22.40
N GLN A 256 -16.27 -12.99 22.13
CA GLN A 256 -17.05 -14.15 22.45
C GLN A 256 -16.37 -14.96 23.55
N LEU A 257 -17.06 -15.10 24.70
CA LEU A 257 -16.65 -15.98 25.79
C LEU A 257 -17.31 -17.36 25.65
N LEU A 258 -16.48 -18.40 25.57
CA LEU A 258 -16.88 -19.80 25.49
C LEU A 258 -16.38 -20.58 26.73
N LYS A 259 -17.02 -21.71 27.03
CA LYS A 259 -16.68 -22.57 28.17
C LYS A 259 -15.34 -23.25 27.93
N CYS A 260 -14.40 -23.11 28.87
CA CYS A 260 -13.05 -23.69 28.82
C CYS A 260 -13.04 -25.19 29.19
N ASP A 261 -13.57 -26.04 28.31
CA ASP A 261 -13.48 -27.50 28.40
C ASP A 261 -13.36 -28.14 27.00
N ASP A 262 -13.55 -29.46 26.89
CA ASP A 262 -13.41 -30.20 25.63
C ASP A 262 -14.37 -29.74 24.51
N SER A 263 -15.45 -29.03 24.86
CA SER A 263 -16.37 -28.43 23.88
C SER A 263 -15.80 -27.15 23.23
N TYR A 264 -14.73 -26.56 23.77
CA TYR A 264 -14.04 -25.39 23.19
C TYR A 264 -13.18 -25.81 22.00
N THR A 265 -13.84 -25.92 20.85
CA THR A 265 -13.25 -26.39 19.59
C THR A 265 -13.05 -25.23 18.59
N PRO A 266 -12.15 -25.40 17.59
CA PRO A 266 -12.01 -24.41 16.51
C PRO A 266 -13.32 -24.13 15.77
N GLY A 267 -14.12 -25.18 15.52
CA GLY A 267 -15.40 -25.06 14.83
C GLY A 267 -16.42 -24.21 15.58
N VAL A 268 -16.43 -24.23 16.92
CA VAL A 268 -17.36 -23.40 17.69
C VAL A 268 -16.98 -21.92 17.65
N ILE A 269 -15.69 -21.60 17.55
CA ILE A 269 -15.23 -20.23 17.32
C ILE A 269 -15.74 -19.73 15.96
N LEU A 270 -15.58 -20.51 14.90
CA LEU A 270 -16.09 -20.15 13.56
C LEU A 270 -17.62 -20.02 13.54
N LYS A 271 -18.33 -20.92 14.22
CA LYS A 271 -19.80 -20.84 14.38
C LYS A 271 -20.27 -19.58 15.12
N LYS A 272 -19.40 -18.98 15.93
CA LYS A 272 -19.66 -17.79 16.74
C LYS A 272 -18.84 -16.58 16.28
N TRP A 273 -18.37 -16.62 15.04
CA TRP A 273 -17.44 -15.62 14.53
C TRP A 273 -18.02 -14.20 14.58
N ASP A 274 -19.31 -14.04 14.26
CA ASP A 274 -19.99 -12.75 14.31
C ASP A 274 -19.88 -12.07 15.68
N GLN A 275 -19.88 -12.84 16.77
CA GLN A 275 -19.71 -12.31 18.12
C GLN A 275 -18.25 -11.96 18.44
N VAL A 276 -17.29 -12.68 17.84
CA VAL A 276 -15.85 -12.35 17.97
C VAL A 276 -15.57 -10.96 17.39
N ILE A 277 -16.22 -10.62 16.27
CA ILE A 277 -16.04 -9.35 15.57
C ILE A 277 -17.14 -8.32 15.87
N ASP A 278 -17.94 -8.51 16.94
CA ASP A 278 -19.03 -7.61 17.30
C ASP A 278 -18.52 -6.37 18.07
N PHE A 279 -18.49 -5.24 17.36
CA PHE A 279 -18.14 -3.91 17.88
C PHE A 279 -19.36 -3.08 18.30
N SER A 280 -20.55 -3.66 18.51
CA SER A 280 -21.73 -2.93 19.00
C SER A 280 -21.59 -2.46 20.45
N LYS A 281 -20.75 -3.14 21.25
CA LYS A 281 -20.40 -2.79 22.63
C LYS A 281 -18.88 -2.89 22.85
N PRO A 282 -18.10 -2.04 22.18
CA PRO A 282 -16.66 -2.16 22.18
C PRO A 282 -16.05 -1.63 23.48
N GLN A 283 -14.82 -2.05 23.74
CA GLN A 283 -13.96 -1.54 24.79
C GLN A 283 -12.87 -0.65 24.19
N TYR A 284 -12.37 0.31 24.97
CA TYR A 284 -11.26 1.20 24.57
C TYR A 284 -10.08 1.02 25.53
N PRO A 285 -9.39 -0.14 25.46
CA PRO A 285 -8.41 -0.54 26.45
C PRO A 285 -7.09 0.24 26.34
N ASN A 286 -6.38 0.30 27.46
CA ASN A 286 -4.97 0.70 27.57
C ASN A 286 -4.07 -0.44 28.09
N GLY A 287 -4.58 -1.67 28.05
CA GLY A 287 -3.99 -2.87 28.63
C GLY A 287 -4.77 -4.15 28.30
N PRO A 288 -4.30 -5.31 28.77
CA PRO A 288 -4.95 -6.59 28.53
C PRO A 288 -6.37 -6.63 29.12
N ASN A 289 -7.19 -7.54 28.62
CA ASN A 289 -8.50 -7.84 29.20
C ASN A 289 -8.35 -8.51 30.58
N ASP A 290 -9.42 -8.53 31.38
CA ASP A 290 -9.43 -9.19 32.66
C ASP A 290 -9.61 -10.71 32.49
N PHE A 291 -8.51 -11.38 32.15
CA PHE A 291 -8.50 -12.83 31.89
C PHE A 291 -8.80 -13.68 33.12
N VAL A 292 -8.68 -13.14 34.34
CA VAL A 292 -9.07 -13.83 35.58
C VAL A 292 -10.59 -13.91 35.64
N THR A 293 -11.27 -12.76 35.57
CA THR A 293 -12.73 -12.70 35.58
C THR A 293 -13.33 -13.48 34.41
N LEU A 294 -12.76 -13.35 33.21
CA LEU A 294 -13.21 -14.12 32.03
C LEU A 294 -13.11 -15.63 32.25
N LEU A 295 -12.05 -16.12 32.91
CA LEU A 295 -11.92 -17.55 33.19
C LEU A 295 -12.98 -18.01 34.20
N GLU A 296 -13.21 -17.26 35.27
CA GLU A 296 -14.24 -17.56 36.26
C GLU A 296 -15.64 -17.60 35.62
N GLU A 297 -15.95 -16.63 34.76
CA GLU A 297 -17.21 -16.58 34.02
C GLU A 297 -17.32 -17.72 33.00
N SER A 298 -16.21 -18.05 32.33
CA SER A 298 -16.13 -19.20 31.42
C SER A 298 -16.53 -20.47 32.16
N GLN A 299 -15.97 -20.73 33.35
CA GLN A 299 -16.26 -21.95 34.12
C GLN A 299 -17.70 -22.07 34.60
N LYS A 300 -18.42 -20.95 34.73
CA LYS A 300 -19.85 -20.92 35.10
C LYS A 300 -20.78 -21.24 33.93
N LYS A 301 -20.29 -21.28 32.68
CA LYS A 301 -21.09 -21.59 31.50
C LYS A 301 -21.38 -23.09 31.37
N GLY A 302 -22.50 -23.42 30.74
CA GLY A 302 -22.75 -24.78 30.23
C GLY A 302 -21.85 -25.11 29.02
N PRO A 303 -21.87 -26.37 28.56
CA PRO A 303 -21.07 -26.80 27.40
C PRO A 303 -21.33 -25.96 26.15
N ASN A 304 -20.29 -25.75 25.34
CA ASN A 304 -20.40 -25.02 24.08
C ASN A 304 -21.22 -25.82 23.06
N PRO A 305 -21.92 -25.14 22.12
CA PRO A 305 -22.71 -25.82 21.11
C PRO A 305 -21.83 -26.66 20.20
N GLN A 306 -22.34 -27.82 19.77
CA GLN A 306 -21.67 -28.62 18.76
C GLN A 306 -21.49 -27.82 17.47
N ALA A 307 -20.33 -28.01 16.85
CA ALA A 307 -19.92 -27.35 15.63
C ALA A 307 -19.14 -28.32 14.74
N GLU A 308 -18.93 -27.93 13.50
CA GLU A 308 -18.20 -28.74 12.53
C GLU A 308 -16.76 -29.02 12.98
N LYS A 309 -16.30 -30.25 12.77
CA LYS A 309 -14.89 -30.61 12.99
C LYS A 309 -14.06 -30.14 11.81
N LEU A 310 -12.99 -29.40 12.09
CA LEU A 310 -12.04 -28.97 11.06
C LEU A 310 -11.07 -30.12 10.74
N ASP A 311 -10.70 -30.25 9.47
CA ASP A 311 -9.78 -31.29 8.99
C ASP A 311 -8.62 -30.65 8.24
N PHE A 312 -7.42 -31.10 8.58
CA PHE A 312 -6.14 -30.68 8.02
C PHE A 312 -5.37 -31.85 7.41
N SER A 313 -6.05 -32.98 7.15
CA SER A 313 -5.48 -34.11 6.44
C SER A 313 -4.83 -33.66 5.13
N GLY A 314 -3.57 -34.03 4.95
CA GLY A 314 -2.77 -33.64 3.78
C GLY A 314 -2.15 -32.23 3.84
N ARG A 315 -2.34 -31.49 4.94
CA ARG A 315 -1.70 -30.18 5.20
C ARG A 315 -0.47 -30.33 6.08
N VAL A 316 0.48 -29.41 5.88
CA VAL A 316 1.69 -29.31 6.71
C VAL A 316 1.69 -28.00 7.49
N ALA A 317 1.76 -28.11 8.82
CA ALA A 317 1.83 -26.99 9.74
C ALA A 317 3.23 -26.87 10.38
N LEU A 318 3.88 -25.73 10.17
CA LEU A 318 5.11 -25.35 10.83
C LEU A 318 4.81 -24.47 12.04
N VAL A 319 5.31 -24.83 13.22
CA VAL A 319 5.15 -24.06 14.46
C VAL A 319 6.53 -23.73 15.03
N THR A 320 6.85 -22.44 15.14
CA THR A 320 8.10 -21.98 15.77
C THR A 320 7.93 -21.78 17.27
N GLY A 321 8.97 -22.10 18.04
CA GLY A 321 8.86 -22.22 19.51
C GLY A 321 7.86 -23.31 19.91
N GLY A 322 7.77 -24.37 19.12
CA GLY A 322 6.83 -25.47 19.28
C GLY A 322 7.21 -26.51 20.34
N GLY A 323 8.41 -26.43 20.92
CA GLY A 323 8.92 -27.43 21.87
C GLY A 323 8.29 -27.37 23.25
N ALA A 324 7.64 -26.25 23.62
CA ALA A 324 7.03 -26.06 24.94
C ALA A 324 5.87 -25.05 24.92
N GLY A 325 5.16 -24.94 26.05
CA GLY A 325 4.17 -23.89 26.32
C GLY A 325 3.10 -23.75 25.23
N ILE A 326 2.87 -22.51 24.78
CA ILE A 326 1.88 -22.16 23.76
C ILE A 326 2.16 -22.85 22.41
N GLY A 327 3.41 -22.87 21.96
CA GLY A 327 3.76 -23.49 20.69
C GLY A 327 3.51 -25.00 20.71
N ARG A 328 3.83 -25.68 21.82
CA ARG A 328 3.48 -27.09 22.01
C ARG A 328 1.98 -27.33 21.88
N ALA A 329 1.16 -26.50 22.51
CA ALA A 329 -0.30 -26.62 22.42
C ALA A 329 -0.80 -26.46 20.97
N TYR A 330 -0.22 -25.54 20.20
CA TYR A 330 -0.53 -25.40 18.77
C TYR A 330 -0.12 -26.64 17.98
N SER A 331 1.09 -27.16 18.18
CA SER A 331 1.59 -28.36 17.49
C SER A 331 0.69 -29.57 17.75
N LEU A 332 0.30 -29.80 19.01
CA LEU A 332 -0.63 -30.88 19.37
C LEU A 332 -2.03 -30.65 18.78
N ALA A 333 -2.52 -29.42 18.78
CA ALA A 333 -3.83 -29.10 18.21
C ALA A 333 -3.87 -29.34 16.69
N PHE A 334 -2.85 -28.95 15.93
CA PHE A 334 -2.79 -29.22 14.49
C PHE A 334 -2.68 -30.72 14.19
N ALA A 335 -1.85 -31.45 14.94
CA ALA A 335 -1.74 -32.91 14.79
C ALA A 335 -3.07 -33.61 15.07
N LYS A 336 -3.79 -33.20 16.13
CA LYS A 336 -5.12 -33.72 16.49
C LYS A 336 -6.15 -33.54 15.36
N HIS A 337 -6.01 -32.51 14.53
CA HIS A 337 -6.89 -32.26 13.38
C HIS A 337 -6.32 -32.79 12.05
N GLY A 338 -5.29 -33.65 12.08
CA GLY A 338 -4.82 -34.39 10.91
C GLY A 338 -3.65 -33.76 10.13
N ALA A 339 -3.14 -32.60 10.56
CA ALA A 339 -1.98 -31.99 9.91
C ALA A 339 -0.69 -32.79 10.21
N ALA A 340 0.22 -32.85 9.24
CA ALA A 340 1.62 -33.16 9.53
C ALA A 340 2.30 -31.93 10.14
N VAL A 341 3.05 -32.09 11.22
CA VAL A 341 3.56 -30.98 12.02
C VAL A 341 5.08 -30.89 12.00
N VAL A 342 5.60 -29.72 11.70
CA VAL A 342 7.02 -29.39 11.87
C VAL A 342 7.16 -28.59 13.15
N VAL A 343 7.83 -29.18 14.13
CA VAL A 343 8.08 -28.57 15.44
C VAL A 343 9.44 -27.91 15.41
N ASN A 344 9.49 -26.59 15.33
CA ASN A 344 10.72 -25.83 15.47
C ASN A 344 10.90 -25.36 16.91
N ASP A 345 12.07 -25.63 17.49
CA ASP A 345 12.44 -25.09 18.80
C ASP A 345 13.97 -24.94 18.90
N LEU A 346 14.46 -23.89 19.55
CA LEU A 346 15.90 -23.68 19.69
C LEU A 346 16.54 -24.69 20.65
N VAL A 347 15.79 -25.13 21.67
CA VAL A 347 16.30 -25.98 22.76
C VAL A 347 16.04 -27.45 22.45
N ASN A 348 14.76 -27.83 22.32
CA ASN A 348 14.37 -29.23 22.13
C ASN A 348 12.98 -29.38 21.47
N PRO A 349 12.92 -29.72 20.16
CA PRO A 349 11.66 -30.06 19.50
C PRO A 349 11.21 -31.51 19.71
N ASP A 350 12.12 -32.43 20.07
CA ASP A 350 11.90 -33.89 19.96
C ASP A 350 10.83 -34.40 20.93
N GLY A 351 10.74 -33.82 22.14
CA GLY A 351 9.74 -34.23 23.12
C GLY A 351 8.30 -34.08 22.61
N VAL A 352 8.00 -33.01 21.89
CA VAL A 352 6.67 -32.77 21.30
C VAL A 352 6.46 -33.63 20.05
N VAL A 353 7.51 -33.88 19.26
CA VAL A 353 7.46 -34.79 18.12
C VAL A 353 7.10 -36.20 18.57
N ASP A 354 7.75 -36.70 19.60
CA ASP A 354 7.48 -38.03 20.17
C ASP A 354 6.06 -38.12 20.73
N GLU A 355 5.59 -37.06 21.38
CA GLU A 355 4.21 -36.97 21.85
C GLU A 355 3.20 -37.04 20.70
N ILE A 356 3.40 -36.26 19.64
CA ILE A 356 2.53 -36.30 18.45
C ILE A 356 2.52 -37.70 17.83
N LYS A 357 3.68 -38.34 17.69
CA LYS A 357 3.80 -39.70 17.14
C LYS A 357 3.09 -40.74 18.01
N LYS A 358 3.23 -40.66 19.34
CA LYS A 358 2.52 -41.54 20.29
C LYS A 358 1.00 -41.41 20.18
N LEU A 359 0.50 -40.23 19.84
CA LEU A 359 -0.92 -39.97 19.58
C LEU A 359 -1.36 -40.34 18.15
N GLY A 360 -0.47 -40.95 17.34
CA GLY A 360 -0.76 -41.38 15.97
C GLY A 360 -0.63 -40.30 14.89
N GLY A 361 -0.15 -39.10 15.25
CA GLY A 361 0.11 -38.01 14.32
C GLY A 361 1.45 -38.11 13.61
N LYS A 362 1.66 -37.25 12.61
CA LYS A 362 2.92 -37.14 11.86
C LYS A 362 3.67 -35.88 12.29
N ALA A 363 4.91 -36.01 12.73
CA ALA A 363 5.74 -34.86 13.06
C ALA A 363 7.23 -35.05 12.81
N VAL A 364 7.92 -33.94 12.53
CA VAL A 364 9.38 -33.84 12.47
C VAL A 364 9.85 -32.65 13.31
N GLY A 365 11.01 -32.79 13.95
CA GLY A 365 11.63 -31.73 14.74
C GLY A 365 12.69 -30.98 13.96
N VAL A 366 12.81 -29.66 14.17
CA VAL A 366 13.92 -28.86 13.65
C VAL A 366 14.49 -27.96 14.75
N LYS A 367 15.70 -28.31 15.20
CA LYS A 367 16.43 -27.56 16.21
C LYS A 367 17.24 -26.44 15.57
N ALA A 368 16.62 -25.27 15.41
CA ALA A 368 17.23 -24.11 14.75
C ALA A 368 16.61 -22.81 15.29
N SER A 369 17.33 -21.69 15.13
CA SER A 369 16.76 -20.38 15.42
C SER A 369 15.64 -20.05 14.42
N ALA A 370 14.64 -19.29 14.85
CA ALA A 370 13.65 -18.73 13.92
C ALA A 370 14.30 -17.73 12.93
N GLU A 371 15.48 -17.20 13.23
CA GLU A 371 16.24 -16.39 12.26
C GLU A 371 16.80 -17.23 11.11
N ASP A 372 16.98 -18.53 11.31
CA ASP A 372 17.44 -19.48 10.30
C ASP A 372 16.25 -20.01 9.47
N GLY A 373 15.41 -19.08 8.99
CA GLY A 373 14.13 -19.38 8.35
C GLY A 373 14.23 -20.41 7.21
N ASP A 374 15.31 -20.38 6.42
CA ASP A 374 15.55 -21.35 5.35
C ASP A 374 15.72 -22.78 5.90
N THR A 375 16.51 -22.95 6.97
CA THR A 375 16.70 -24.23 7.66
C THR A 375 15.39 -24.74 8.24
N VAL A 376 14.63 -23.85 8.88
CA VAL A 376 13.35 -24.18 9.50
C VAL A 376 12.33 -24.65 8.45
N VAL A 377 12.18 -23.92 7.35
CA VAL A 377 11.23 -24.27 6.28
C VAL A 377 11.70 -25.48 5.48
N LYS A 378 13.01 -25.64 5.25
CA LYS A 378 13.57 -26.82 4.58
C LYS A 378 13.18 -28.11 5.27
N ALA A 379 13.12 -28.14 6.61
CA ALA A 379 12.66 -29.32 7.35
C ALA A 379 11.21 -29.75 6.98
N ALA A 380 10.33 -28.79 6.68
CA ALA A 380 8.98 -29.07 6.20
C ALA A 380 9.00 -29.72 4.81
N ILE A 381 9.81 -29.15 3.92
CA ILE A 381 9.92 -29.60 2.53
C ILE A 381 10.59 -30.97 2.45
N ASP A 382 11.67 -31.21 3.20
CA ASP A 382 12.37 -32.49 3.21
C ASP A 382 11.48 -33.62 3.77
N ALA A 383 10.75 -33.35 4.85
CA ALA A 383 9.96 -34.37 5.53
C ALA A 383 8.60 -34.65 4.84
N PHE A 384 7.96 -33.62 4.29
CA PHE A 384 6.57 -33.69 3.85
C PHE A 384 6.31 -33.12 2.45
N GLY A 385 7.32 -32.54 1.78
CA GLY A 385 7.24 -32.05 0.41
C GLY A 385 6.45 -30.76 0.20
N ARG A 386 5.89 -30.17 1.26
CA ARG A 386 5.04 -28.96 1.20
C ARG A 386 5.02 -28.21 2.54
N ILE A 387 4.48 -27.00 2.50
CA ILE A 387 4.19 -26.18 3.68
C ILE A 387 2.93 -25.36 3.41
N ASP A 388 1.92 -25.48 4.28
CA ASP A 388 0.59 -24.89 4.11
C ASP A 388 0.29 -23.84 5.19
N ILE A 389 0.74 -24.12 6.41
CA ILE A 389 0.44 -23.34 7.60
C ILE A 389 1.75 -22.95 8.29
N VAL A 390 1.89 -21.67 8.65
CA VAL A 390 3.04 -21.16 9.42
C VAL A 390 2.54 -20.42 10.64
N ILE A 391 2.92 -20.91 11.82
CA ILE A 391 2.62 -20.28 13.10
C ILE A 391 3.92 -19.71 13.66
N ASN A 392 4.08 -18.39 13.52
CA ASN A 392 5.24 -17.68 14.06
C ASN A 392 4.99 -17.35 15.53
N ASN A 393 5.50 -18.22 16.41
CA ASN A 393 5.29 -18.16 17.86
C ASN A 393 6.60 -18.10 18.68
N ALA A 394 7.76 -18.36 18.07
CA ALA A 394 9.06 -18.27 18.74
C ALA A 394 9.24 -16.92 19.48
N GLY A 395 9.85 -16.97 20.66
CA GLY A 395 9.94 -15.80 21.51
C GLY A 395 10.83 -15.93 22.73
N ILE A 396 11.31 -14.79 23.21
CA ILE A 396 12.11 -14.64 24.43
C ILE A 396 11.72 -13.36 25.17
N LEU A 397 12.04 -13.27 26.47
CA LEU A 397 11.92 -12.04 27.25
C LEU A 397 13.29 -11.55 27.72
N ARG A 398 13.45 -10.22 27.71
CA ARG A 398 14.62 -9.49 28.23
C ARG A 398 14.13 -8.20 28.88
N ASP A 399 13.26 -8.37 29.86
CA ASP A 399 12.50 -7.29 30.47
C ASP A 399 13.38 -6.43 31.37
N LYS A 400 13.30 -5.11 31.18
CA LYS A 400 13.98 -4.12 31.98
C LYS A 400 13.35 -2.75 31.79
N SER A 401 13.29 -1.93 32.84
CA SER A 401 12.94 -0.51 32.68
C SER A 401 13.80 0.11 31.57
N PHE A 402 13.23 0.95 30.72
CA PHE A 402 13.89 1.54 29.57
C PHE A 402 15.24 2.19 29.89
N HIS A 403 15.34 2.85 31.05
CA HIS A 403 16.61 3.43 31.53
C HIS A 403 17.77 2.43 31.63
N ASN A 404 17.46 1.19 32.01
CA ASN A 404 18.43 0.12 32.24
C ASN A 404 18.49 -0.85 31.04
N MET A 405 17.78 -0.56 29.95
CA MET A 405 17.77 -1.39 28.76
C MET A 405 18.97 -1.03 27.88
N ASP A 406 19.83 -2.02 27.65
CA ASP A 406 20.97 -1.91 26.74
C ASP A 406 20.76 -2.74 25.46
N ASP A 407 21.72 -2.67 24.55
CA ASP A 407 21.69 -3.34 23.26
C ASP A 407 21.62 -4.88 23.40
N ASN A 408 22.22 -5.45 24.47
CA ASN A 408 22.19 -6.89 24.75
C ASN A 408 20.80 -7.39 25.19
N LEU A 409 19.96 -6.49 25.69
CA LEU A 409 18.56 -6.76 26.00
C LEU A 409 17.63 -6.41 24.82
N TRP A 410 17.98 -5.38 24.05
CA TRP A 410 17.18 -4.90 22.91
C TRP A 410 17.28 -5.82 21.70
N ASP A 411 18.50 -6.01 21.17
CA ASP A 411 18.71 -6.64 19.86
C ASP A 411 18.19 -8.09 19.82
N PRO A 412 18.45 -8.97 20.82
CA PRO A 412 17.95 -10.35 20.77
C PRO A 412 16.42 -10.45 20.71
N VAL A 413 15.70 -9.54 21.37
CA VAL A 413 14.23 -9.53 21.36
C VAL A 413 13.71 -9.15 19.97
N LEU A 414 14.25 -8.09 19.35
CA LEU A 414 13.87 -7.69 17.99
C LEU A 414 14.23 -8.78 16.97
N ASN A 415 15.39 -9.41 17.14
CA ASN A 415 15.88 -10.46 16.26
C ASN A 415 15.00 -11.72 16.31
N VAL A 416 14.72 -12.25 17.50
CA VAL A 416 13.88 -13.47 17.63
C VAL A 416 12.44 -13.20 17.18
N HIS A 417 11.86 -12.07 17.58
CA HIS A 417 10.44 -11.81 17.36
C HIS A 417 10.16 -11.23 15.97
N ALA A 418 10.71 -10.05 15.65
CA ALA A 418 10.39 -9.36 14.42
C ALA A 418 11.15 -9.99 13.24
N ARG A 419 12.49 -10.10 13.35
CA ARG A 419 13.32 -10.65 12.27
C ARG A 419 13.10 -12.15 12.06
N GLY A 420 12.93 -12.94 13.12
CA GLY A 420 12.61 -14.36 13.03
C GLY A 420 11.26 -14.62 12.33
N THR A 421 10.21 -13.87 12.69
CA THR A 421 8.91 -13.93 11.99
C THR A 421 9.05 -13.60 10.51
N TYR A 422 9.83 -12.56 10.18
CA TYR A 422 10.18 -12.21 8.80
C TYR A 422 10.89 -13.36 8.09
N LYS A 423 11.98 -13.89 8.65
CA LYS A 423 12.83 -14.92 8.03
C LYS A 423 12.07 -16.21 7.73
N VAL A 424 11.30 -16.72 8.68
CA VAL A 424 10.50 -17.94 8.49
C VAL A 424 9.42 -17.73 7.44
N THR A 425 8.69 -16.60 7.53
CA THR A 425 7.64 -16.29 6.56
C THR A 425 8.21 -16.09 5.16
N LYS A 426 9.37 -15.42 5.05
CA LYS A 426 10.08 -15.18 3.80
C LYS A 426 10.51 -16.48 3.12
N ALA A 427 11.01 -17.44 3.89
CA ALA A 427 11.39 -18.77 3.39
C ALA A 427 10.17 -19.60 2.96
N ALA A 428 9.03 -19.50 3.66
CA ALA A 428 7.81 -20.23 3.32
C ALA A 428 7.06 -19.63 2.11
N TRP A 429 7.18 -18.32 1.91
CA TRP A 429 6.38 -17.55 0.94
C TRP A 429 6.42 -18.08 -0.51
N PRO A 430 7.59 -18.43 -1.09
CA PRO A 430 7.64 -18.94 -2.47
C PRO A 430 6.85 -20.24 -2.65
N TYR A 431 6.86 -21.11 -1.64
CA TYR A 431 6.09 -22.36 -1.66
C TYR A 431 4.60 -22.08 -1.59
N MET A 432 4.15 -21.17 -0.73
CA MET A 432 2.75 -20.79 -0.62
C MET A 432 2.24 -20.10 -1.89
N LEU A 433 3.04 -19.22 -2.50
CA LEU A 433 2.73 -18.59 -3.79
C LEU A 433 2.55 -19.64 -4.90
N LYS A 434 3.46 -20.61 -4.98
CA LYS A 434 3.39 -21.69 -5.98
C LYS A 434 2.14 -22.56 -5.78
N GLN A 435 1.79 -22.85 -4.52
CA GLN A 435 0.62 -23.66 -4.15
C GLN A 435 -0.71 -22.89 -4.30
N LYS A 436 -0.68 -21.56 -4.39
CA LYS A 436 -1.87 -20.69 -4.25
C LYS A 436 -2.66 -21.02 -2.97
N TYR A 437 -1.91 -21.28 -1.90
CA TYR A 437 -2.46 -21.61 -0.59
C TYR A 437 -1.43 -21.27 0.48
N GLY A 438 -1.87 -20.55 1.50
CA GLY A 438 -1.09 -20.31 2.71
C GLY A 438 -1.93 -19.79 3.86
N ARG A 439 -1.60 -20.20 5.07
CA ARG A 439 -2.24 -19.71 6.31
C ARG A 439 -1.15 -19.36 7.30
N ILE A 440 -1.04 -18.08 7.64
CA ILE A 440 0.00 -17.57 8.52
C ILE A 440 -0.66 -16.94 9.73
N VAL A 441 -0.28 -17.40 10.92
CA VAL A 441 -0.69 -16.79 12.17
C VAL A 441 0.55 -16.30 12.90
N ASN A 442 0.61 -14.98 13.08
CA ASN A 442 1.72 -14.32 13.73
C ASN A 442 1.36 -13.94 15.17
N THR A 443 2.29 -14.15 16.10
CA THR A 443 2.04 -13.91 17.52
C THR A 443 2.54 -12.51 17.93
N THR A 444 1.63 -11.55 18.05
CA THR A 444 1.89 -10.26 18.70
C THR A 444 1.72 -10.38 20.23
N SER A 445 1.40 -9.30 20.93
CA SER A 445 1.07 -9.27 22.35
C SER A 445 0.29 -8.00 22.71
N THR A 446 -0.51 -8.03 23.75
CA THR A 446 -1.11 -6.82 24.35
C THR A 446 -0.05 -5.80 24.77
N SER A 447 1.18 -6.22 25.12
CA SER A 447 2.30 -5.29 25.33
C SER A 447 2.72 -4.57 24.04
N GLY A 448 2.61 -5.21 22.88
CA GLY A 448 2.87 -4.57 21.59
C GLY A 448 1.72 -3.70 21.08
N ILE A 449 0.49 -4.01 21.51
CA ILE A 449 -0.70 -3.24 21.16
C ILE A 449 -0.83 -2.00 22.05
N TYR A 450 -0.61 -2.12 23.37
CA TYR A 450 -0.92 -1.05 24.34
C TYR A 450 0.30 -0.48 25.06
N GLY A 451 1.51 -0.97 24.77
CA GLY A 451 2.72 -0.74 25.56
C GLY A 451 2.68 -1.40 26.95
N ASN A 452 3.84 -1.67 27.54
CA ASN A 452 3.93 -2.14 28.92
C ASN A 452 5.24 -1.71 29.58
N PHE A 453 5.17 -1.25 30.83
CA PHE A 453 6.34 -0.78 31.58
C PHE A 453 7.41 -1.87 31.62
N GLY A 454 8.67 -1.53 31.29
CA GLY A 454 9.79 -2.46 31.35
C GLY A 454 9.91 -3.39 30.13
N GLN A 455 9.09 -3.20 29.11
CA GLN A 455 9.03 -4.06 27.92
C GLN A 455 9.20 -3.28 26.62
N ALA A 456 9.99 -2.20 26.61
CA ALA A 456 10.13 -1.34 25.43
C ALA A 456 10.61 -2.08 24.17
N ASN A 457 11.58 -2.98 24.32
CA ASN A 457 12.07 -3.90 23.28
C ASN A 457 10.97 -4.86 22.79
N TYR A 458 10.28 -5.52 23.71
CA TYR A 458 9.26 -6.51 23.41
C TYR A 458 8.02 -5.88 22.78
N ALA A 459 7.56 -4.74 23.31
CA ALA A 459 6.46 -3.97 22.75
C ALA A 459 6.78 -3.50 21.32
N ALA A 460 7.98 -2.95 21.09
CA ALA A 460 8.44 -2.58 19.75
C ALA A 460 8.40 -3.79 18.79
N ALA A 461 9.00 -4.92 19.17
CA ALA A 461 9.05 -6.11 18.33
C ALA A 461 7.66 -6.70 18.04
N LYS A 462 6.78 -6.78 19.03
CA LYS A 462 5.43 -7.33 18.88
C LYS A 462 4.53 -6.40 18.04
N SER A 463 4.69 -5.09 18.16
CA SER A 463 4.00 -4.13 17.30
C SER A 463 4.51 -4.22 15.85
N ALA A 464 5.82 -4.44 15.66
CA ALA A 464 6.41 -4.64 14.33
C ALA A 464 5.82 -5.86 13.61
N ILE A 465 5.56 -6.96 14.34
CA ILE A 465 4.90 -8.15 13.80
C ILE A 465 3.50 -7.81 13.24
N LEU A 466 2.74 -6.96 13.91
CA LEU A 466 1.41 -6.55 13.43
C LEU A 466 1.53 -5.74 12.12
N GLY A 467 2.52 -4.85 12.02
CA GLY A 467 2.75 -4.05 10.81
C GLY A 467 3.17 -4.93 9.62
N LEU A 468 4.06 -5.90 9.86
CA LEU A 468 4.41 -6.94 8.88
C LEU A 468 3.17 -7.72 8.43
N SER A 469 2.36 -8.17 9.38
CA SER A 469 1.19 -9.02 9.11
C SER A 469 0.15 -8.32 8.25
N ARG A 470 -0.15 -7.04 8.53
CA ARG A 470 -1.08 -6.23 7.73
C ARG A 470 -0.60 -6.05 6.29
N ALA A 471 0.69 -5.75 6.10
CA ALA A 471 1.25 -5.63 4.76
C ALA A 471 1.22 -6.98 4.00
N LEU A 472 1.59 -8.09 4.65
CA LEU A 472 1.52 -9.42 4.03
C LEU A 472 0.10 -9.87 3.71
N ALA A 473 -0.89 -9.49 4.52
CA ALA A 473 -2.29 -9.77 4.24
C ALA A 473 -2.72 -9.14 2.90
N LEU A 474 -2.27 -7.92 2.60
CA LEU A 474 -2.52 -7.24 1.33
C LEU A 474 -1.78 -7.92 0.15
N GLU A 475 -0.52 -8.33 0.35
CA GLU A 475 0.26 -8.99 -0.71
C GLU A 475 -0.22 -10.42 -1.03
N GLY A 476 -0.67 -11.15 -0.01
CA GLY A 476 -1.01 -12.57 -0.08
C GLY A 476 -2.43 -12.89 -0.50
N ALA A 477 -3.40 -11.99 -0.24
CA ALA A 477 -4.83 -12.27 -0.40
C ALA A 477 -5.19 -12.81 -1.80
N LYS A 478 -4.65 -12.21 -2.86
CA LYS A 478 -4.90 -12.63 -4.26
C LYS A 478 -4.34 -14.01 -4.63
N TYR A 479 -3.48 -14.58 -3.77
CA TYR A 479 -2.90 -15.91 -3.92
C TYR A 479 -3.50 -16.92 -2.93
N ASN A 480 -4.60 -16.58 -2.25
CA ASN A 480 -5.18 -17.39 -1.16
C ASN A 480 -4.14 -17.68 -0.05
N ILE A 481 -3.29 -16.69 0.22
CA ILE A 481 -2.38 -16.65 1.37
C ILE A 481 -2.95 -15.66 2.37
N TYR A 482 -3.38 -16.17 3.51
CA TYR A 482 -4.02 -15.35 4.55
C TYR A 482 -3.10 -15.22 5.75
N VAL A 483 -3.02 -14.00 6.28
CA VAL A 483 -2.11 -13.64 7.36
C VAL A 483 -2.90 -12.93 8.44
N ASN A 484 -2.99 -13.54 9.62
CA ASN A 484 -3.66 -12.96 10.78
C ASN A 484 -2.70 -12.85 11.96
N THR A 485 -3.05 -11.97 12.90
CA THR A 485 -2.24 -11.71 14.08
C THR A 485 -3.03 -12.03 15.34
N ILE A 486 -2.41 -12.70 16.31
CA ILE A 486 -3.01 -12.95 17.63
C ILE A 486 -2.18 -12.38 18.78
N ALA A 487 -2.85 -11.89 19.81
CA ALA A 487 -2.30 -11.48 21.09
C ALA A 487 -2.77 -12.43 22.19
N PRO A 488 -2.02 -13.51 22.45
CA PRO A 488 -2.42 -14.54 23.41
C PRO A 488 -2.17 -14.13 24.86
N ASN A 489 -3.04 -14.60 25.75
CA ASN A 489 -2.83 -14.64 27.19
C ASN A 489 -2.83 -16.10 27.68
N ALA A 490 -1.70 -16.53 28.26
CA ALA A 490 -1.58 -17.84 28.89
C ALA A 490 -0.50 -17.87 29.98
N GLY A 491 -0.65 -18.83 30.87
CA GLY A 491 0.35 -19.31 31.82
C GLY A 491 1.43 -20.10 31.09
N THR A 492 2.66 -19.61 31.13
CA THR A 492 3.84 -20.19 30.49
C THR A 492 5.07 -19.95 31.36
N ALA A 493 6.20 -20.54 31.00
CA ALA A 493 7.48 -20.22 31.64
C ALA A 493 7.80 -18.71 31.60
N MET A 494 7.36 -18.00 30.56
CA MET A 494 7.54 -16.54 30.45
C MET A 494 6.69 -15.75 31.44
N THR A 495 5.48 -16.22 31.76
CA THR A 495 4.56 -15.50 32.67
C THR A 495 4.70 -15.92 34.14
N LYS A 496 5.39 -17.02 34.44
CA LYS A 496 5.76 -17.43 35.82
C LYS A 496 6.56 -16.37 36.58
N THR A 497 7.24 -15.48 35.89
CA THR A 497 8.03 -14.41 36.52
C THR A 497 7.17 -13.25 37.04
N ILE A 498 5.90 -13.17 36.62
CA ILE A 498 4.99 -12.05 36.90
C ILE A 498 3.60 -12.48 37.40
N LEU A 499 3.23 -13.76 37.28
CA LEU A 499 1.96 -14.31 37.76
C LEU A 499 2.19 -15.33 38.90
N PRO A 500 1.28 -15.40 39.89
CA PRO A 500 1.22 -16.51 40.85
C PRO A 500 1.09 -17.87 40.15
N GLU A 501 1.69 -18.92 40.72
CA GLU A 501 1.70 -20.27 40.12
C GLU A 501 0.28 -20.81 39.86
N GLU A 502 -0.68 -20.54 40.75
CA GLU A 502 -2.08 -20.92 40.59
C GLU A 502 -2.70 -20.35 39.31
N LEU A 503 -2.45 -19.07 39.01
CA LEU A 503 -2.92 -18.44 37.78
C LEU A 503 -2.18 -18.95 36.55
N VAL A 504 -0.89 -19.26 36.68
CA VAL A 504 -0.12 -19.89 35.59
C VAL A 504 -0.71 -21.26 35.24
N GLN A 505 -1.15 -22.04 36.23
CA GLN A 505 -1.79 -23.34 35.97
C GLN A 505 -3.21 -23.18 35.40
N ALA A 506 -3.93 -22.16 35.83
CA ALA A 506 -5.30 -21.89 35.40
C ALA A 506 -5.37 -21.40 33.94
N PHE A 507 -4.42 -20.54 33.52
CA PHE A 507 -4.36 -20.00 32.16
C PHE A 507 -3.71 -20.98 31.18
N LYS A 508 -4.41 -22.06 30.86
CA LYS A 508 -3.88 -23.11 29.99
C LYS A 508 -3.64 -22.61 28.56
N PRO A 509 -2.48 -22.90 27.95
CA PRO A 509 -2.23 -22.59 26.55
C PRO A 509 -3.25 -23.24 25.58
N ASP A 510 -3.87 -24.35 25.98
CA ASP A 510 -4.95 -25.01 25.26
C ASP A 510 -6.16 -24.10 25.01
N TYR A 511 -6.34 -23.04 25.82
CA TYR A 511 -7.42 -22.05 25.64
C TYR A 511 -7.13 -21.02 24.54
N ILE A 512 -6.00 -21.15 23.83
CA ILE A 512 -5.65 -20.31 22.68
C ILE A 512 -5.68 -21.11 21.38
N ALA A 513 -5.21 -22.37 21.42
CA ALA A 513 -5.02 -23.19 20.24
C ALA A 513 -6.25 -23.30 19.32
N PRO A 514 -7.50 -23.36 19.83
CA PRO A 514 -8.69 -23.38 18.98
C PRO A 514 -8.80 -22.21 17.99
N LEU A 515 -8.46 -20.99 18.41
CA LEU A 515 -8.47 -19.82 17.52
C LEU A 515 -7.43 -19.94 16.42
N VAL A 516 -6.21 -20.37 16.77
CA VAL A 516 -5.10 -20.53 15.81
C VAL A 516 -5.43 -21.55 14.74
N VAL A 517 -6.05 -22.67 15.14
CA VAL A 517 -6.54 -23.70 14.21
C VAL A 517 -7.70 -23.16 13.36
N ALA A 518 -8.64 -22.41 13.94
CA ALA A 518 -9.76 -21.80 13.21
C ALA A 518 -9.27 -20.83 12.13
N LEU A 519 -8.35 -19.92 12.47
CA LEU A 519 -7.75 -18.95 11.54
C LEU A 519 -6.92 -19.62 10.43
N SER A 520 -6.46 -20.85 10.68
CA SER A 520 -5.67 -21.61 9.70
C SER A 520 -6.52 -22.49 8.80
N SER A 521 -7.84 -22.53 8.98
CA SER A 521 -8.72 -23.41 8.19
C SER A 521 -8.99 -22.88 6.78
N GLU A 522 -9.37 -23.79 5.88
CA GLU A 522 -10.01 -23.41 4.61
C GLU A 522 -11.40 -22.81 4.82
N LYS A 523 -12.10 -23.27 5.87
CA LYS A 523 -13.40 -22.75 6.33
C LYS A 523 -13.23 -21.54 7.26
N GLY A 524 -12.12 -20.82 7.09
CA GLY A 524 -11.79 -19.65 7.90
C GLY A 524 -12.88 -18.57 7.83
N PRO A 525 -12.73 -17.51 8.62
CA PRO A 525 -13.73 -16.46 8.68
C PRO A 525 -13.95 -15.75 7.34
N GLU A 526 -15.13 -15.14 7.16
CA GLU A 526 -15.55 -14.45 5.92
C GLU A 526 -14.56 -13.36 5.47
N ASN A 527 -13.94 -12.67 6.43
CA ASN A 527 -12.79 -11.80 6.23
C ASN A 527 -11.54 -12.56 6.69
N PRO A 528 -10.89 -13.35 5.82
CA PRO A 528 -9.98 -14.40 6.28
C PRO A 528 -8.58 -13.92 6.61
N THR A 529 -8.26 -12.63 6.43
CA THR A 529 -6.89 -12.11 6.50
C THR A 529 -6.84 -10.68 7.04
N GLY A 530 -5.69 -10.27 7.58
CA GLY A 530 -5.44 -8.93 8.10
C GLY A 530 -5.99 -8.69 9.52
N GLY A 531 -6.64 -9.67 10.12
CA GLY A 531 -7.25 -9.55 11.45
C GLY A 531 -6.23 -9.51 12.59
N LEU A 532 -6.63 -8.85 13.68
CA LEU A 532 -5.93 -8.83 14.95
C LEU A 532 -6.88 -9.29 16.05
N TYR A 533 -6.51 -10.36 16.76
CA TYR A 533 -7.38 -10.97 17.77
C TYR A 533 -6.65 -11.14 19.10
N GLU A 534 -7.28 -10.74 20.19
CA GLU A 534 -6.86 -11.09 21.54
C GLU A 534 -7.59 -12.36 22.00
N VAL A 535 -6.87 -13.23 22.70
CA VAL A 535 -7.37 -14.57 23.04
C VAL A 535 -6.77 -15.10 24.34
N GLY A 536 -7.61 -15.73 25.15
CA GLY A 536 -7.24 -16.37 26.41
C GLY A 536 -8.47 -16.66 27.25
N SER A 537 -8.38 -17.61 28.18
CA SER A 537 -9.49 -17.95 29.10
C SER A 537 -10.83 -18.27 28.40
N GLY A 538 -10.77 -18.83 27.18
CA GLY A 538 -11.96 -19.16 26.37
C GLY A 538 -12.64 -17.95 25.73
N TRP A 539 -12.08 -16.76 25.88
CA TRP A 539 -12.53 -15.53 25.24
C TRP A 539 -11.71 -15.24 23.98
N VAL A 540 -12.39 -14.77 22.93
CA VAL A 540 -11.76 -14.23 21.72
C VAL A 540 -12.42 -12.91 21.36
N GLY A 541 -11.63 -11.86 21.16
CA GLY A 541 -12.11 -10.58 20.64
C GLY A 541 -11.21 -10.02 19.55
N ALA A 542 -11.80 -9.28 18.61
CA ALA A 542 -11.09 -8.58 17.56
C ALA A 542 -10.66 -7.18 18.04
N THR A 543 -9.50 -6.72 17.61
CA THR A 543 -8.98 -5.38 17.94
C THR A 543 -8.66 -4.63 16.65
N ARG A 544 -9.15 -3.39 16.55
CA ARG A 544 -8.98 -2.51 15.37
C ARG A 544 -8.64 -1.08 15.78
N TRP A 545 -8.39 -0.24 14.77
CA TRP A 545 -8.28 1.19 14.97
C TRP A 545 -9.66 1.83 15.03
N GLN A 546 -9.83 2.76 15.97
CA GLN A 546 -10.84 3.81 15.88
C GLN A 546 -10.12 5.14 15.76
N ARG A 547 -10.59 6.00 14.86
CA ARG A 547 -10.05 7.33 14.61
C ARG A 547 -11.14 8.38 14.82
N THR A 548 -10.83 9.47 15.49
CA THR A 548 -11.76 10.61 15.66
C THR A 548 -12.15 11.19 14.31
N GLY A 549 -13.26 11.93 14.23
CA GLY A 549 -13.54 12.76 13.05
C GLY A 549 -12.42 13.78 12.74
N GLY A 550 -11.66 14.15 13.77
CA GLY A 550 -10.55 15.08 13.67
C GLY A 550 -11.02 16.53 13.49
N HIS A 551 -10.10 17.39 13.08
CA HIS A 551 -10.42 18.75 12.67
C HIS A 551 -9.73 19.06 11.35
N GLY A 552 -10.49 19.66 10.43
CA GLY A 552 -10.01 20.18 9.16
C GLY A 552 -9.71 21.67 9.27
N PHE A 553 -8.50 22.05 8.92
CA PHE A 553 -8.00 23.41 8.92
C PHE A 553 -7.96 23.95 7.48
N PRO A 554 -8.21 25.25 7.27
CA PRO A 554 -8.13 25.84 5.94
C PRO A 554 -6.72 25.68 5.34
N THR A 555 -6.65 25.17 4.12
CA THR A 555 -5.40 24.85 3.43
C THR A 555 -4.80 26.05 2.68
N ASN A 556 -5.50 27.17 2.65
CA ASN A 556 -5.10 28.43 2.00
C ASN A 556 -4.37 29.41 2.94
N VAL A 557 -4.23 29.08 4.22
CA VAL A 557 -3.48 29.87 5.19
C VAL A 557 -2.50 28.98 5.96
N PRO A 558 -1.35 29.50 6.42
CA PRO A 558 -0.43 28.72 7.24
C PRO A 558 -1.09 28.24 8.53
N LEU A 559 -1.06 26.93 8.78
CA LEU A 559 -1.53 26.36 10.04
C LEU A 559 -0.55 26.69 11.17
N THR A 560 -1.06 27.18 12.30
CA THR A 560 -0.25 27.52 13.47
C THR A 560 -0.53 26.58 14.64
N PRO A 561 0.45 26.33 15.54
CA PRO A 561 0.23 25.55 16.76
C PRO A 561 -0.90 26.09 17.63
N GLU A 562 -1.07 27.41 17.66
CA GLU A 562 -2.11 28.07 18.45
C GLU A 562 -3.51 27.74 17.94
N GLU A 563 -3.69 27.67 16.61
CA GLU A 563 -4.96 27.27 16.01
C GLU A 563 -5.24 25.78 16.23
N VAL A 564 -4.22 24.92 16.21
CA VAL A 564 -4.36 23.51 16.60
C VAL A 564 -4.81 23.39 18.06
N LEU A 565 -4.20 24.15 18.98
CA LEU A 565 -4.56 24.13 20.39
C LEU A 565 -5.99 24.63 20.64
N LYS A 566 -6.41 25.68 19.92
CA LYS A 566 -7.78 26.21 19.99
C LYS A 566 -8.83 25.18 19.58
N ASN A 567 -8.52 24.32 18.62
CA ASN A 567 -9.40 23.26 18.13
C ASN A 567 -9.06 21.87 18.69
N TRP A 568 -8.24 21.81 19.75
CA TRP A 568 -7.73 20.55 20.31
C TRP A 568 -8.85 19.56 20.67
N LYS A 569 -9.96 20.08 21.22
CA LYS A 569 -11.12 19.26 21.60
C LYS A 569 -11.68 18.47 20.41
N ASP A 570 -11.80 19.08 19.24
CA ASP A 570 -12.36 18.43 18.05
C ASP A 570 -11.44 17.34 17.51
N ILE A 571 -10.12 17.54 17.66
CA ILE A 571 -9.07 16.61 17.22
C ILE A 571 -9.04 15.34 18.07
N VAL A 572 -9.26 15.46 19.39
CA VAL A 572 -9.06 14.33 20.32
C VAL A 572 -10.35 13.68 20.82
N THR A 573 -11.52 14.25 20.49
CA THR A 573 -12.81 13.72 20.95
C THR A 573 -13.30 12.60 20.04
N PHE A 574 -13.50 11.41 20.62
CA PHE A 574 -14.17 10.28 19.98
C PHE A 574 -15.68 10.42 20.17
N ASP A 575 -16.35 11.02 19.18
CA ASP A 575 -17.80 11.22 19.10
C ASP A 575 -18.38 10.48 17.87
N GLY A 576 -19.63 10.78 17.49
CA GLY A 576 -20.30 10.15 16.34
C GLY A 576 -19.62 10.37 14.98
N ARG A 577 -18.57 11.20 14.89
CA ARG A 577 -17.75 11.40 13.68
C ARG A 577 -16.64 10.36 13.53
N ALA A 578 -16.40 9.53 14.55
CA ALA A 578 -15.32 8.56 14.55
C ALA A 578 -15.52 7.48 13.45
N ASP A 579 -14.42 7.04 12.86
CA ASP A 579 -14.38 5.97 11.86
C ASP A 579 -13.33 4.89 12.20
N HIS A 580 -13.23 3.86 11.36
CA HIS A 580 -12.41 2.67 11.60
C HIS A 580 -11.53 2.37 10.37
N PRO A 581 -10.44 3.12 10.16
CA PRO A 581 -9.61 2.98 8.97
C PRO A 581 -8.82 1.67 8.98
N GLU A 582 -8.80 0.98 7.83
CA GLU A 582 -8.07 -0.29 7.63
C GLU A 582 -7.05 -0.22 6.50
N LYS A 583 -7.04 0.86 5.72
CA LYS A 583 -6.16 1.06 4.55
C LYS A 583 -5.71 2.51 4.47
N ILE A 584 -4.58 2.75 3.80
CA ILE A 584 -3.99 4.08 3.62
C ILE A 584 -4.93 5.06 2.90
N GLN A 585 -5.78 4.56 2.00
CA GLN A 585 -6.73 5.37 1.23
C GLN A 585 -7.67 6.16 2.15
N ALA A 586 -8.08 5.59 3.29
CA ALA A 586 -8.94 6.26 4.27
C ALA A 586 -8.29 7.49 4.92
N SER A 587 -6.96 7.58 4.90
CA SER A 587 -6.20 8.75 5.36
C SER A 587 -6.18 9.85 4.30
N LEU A 588 -5.99 9.47 3.04
CA LEU A 588 -6.03 10.40 1.90
C LEU A 588 -7.44 11.00 1.70
N GLU A 589 -8.49 10.19 1.87
CA GLU A 589 -9.89 10.64 1.79
C GLU A 589 -10.19 11.79 2.75
N LYS A 590 -9.64 11.79 3.97
CA LYS A 590 -9.83 12.90 4.93
C LYS A 590 -9.16 14.19 4.49
N ILE A 591 -7.97 14.09 3.89
CA ILE A 591 -7.25 15.24 3.35
C ILE A 591 -8.02 15.83 2.17
N MET A 592 -8.48 14.98 1.25
CA MET A 592 -9.26 15.41 0.09
C MET A 592 -10.59 16.04 0.52
N ALA A 593 -11.31 15.42 1.46
CA ALA A 593 -12.55 15.97 2.00
C ALA A 593 -12.33 17.32 2.69
N ASN A 594 -11.22 17.52 3.40
CA ASN A 594 -10.86 18.82 3.97
C ASN A 594 -10.67 19.86 2.86
N ALA A 595 -9.88 19.56 1.83
CA ALA A 595 -9.65 20.46 0.70
C ALA A 595 -10.95 20.84 -0.04
N GLU A 596 -11.84 19.86 -0.27
CA GLU A 596 -13.14 20.07 -0.90
C GLU A 596 -14.10 20.90 -0.04
N SER A 597 -14.14 20.66 1.28
CA SER A 597 -15.02 21.38 2.19
C SER A 597 -14.72 22.89 2.26
N GLN A 598 -13.45 23.26 2.06
CA GLN A 598 -13.02 24.66 1.98
C GLN A 598 -13.38 25.31 0.63
N ALA A 599 -13.62 24.53 -0.42
CA ALA A 599 -14.12 25.04 -1.70
C ALA A 599 -15.60 25.48 -1.61
N GLY A 600 -16.39 24.90 -0.70
CA GLY A 600 -17.81 25.26 -0.46
C GLY A 600 -18.03 26.59 0.28
N GLY A 601 -16.99 27.15 0.89
CA GLY A 601 -16.99 28.48 1.53
C GLY A 601 -16.54 29.63 0.61
N ARG A 602 -16.19 29.34 -0.65
CA ARG A 602 -16.06 30.37 -1.68
C ARG A 602 -17.46 30.85 -2.03
N ALA A 603 -17.94 31.90 -1.35
CA ALA A 603 -18.81 32.87 -2.01
C ALA A 603 -18.23 33.08 -3.40
N LYS A 604 -19.05 32.96 -4.46
CA LYS A 604 -18.71 33.24 -5.87
C LYS A 604 -17.56 34.24 -5.88
N SER A 605 -16.33 33.73 -5.93
CA SER A 605 -15.18 34.60 -5.95
C SER A 605 -15.30 35.18 -7.32
N ASP A 606 -15.48 36.49 -7.39
CA ASP A 606 -15.34 37.23 -8.62
C ASP A 606 -14.23 36.58 -9.42
N THR A 607 -14.60 36.15 -10.62
CA THR A 607 -13.69 35.75 -11.68
C THR A 607 -12.42 36.56 -11.49
N PRO A 608 -11.27 35.94 -11.13
CA PRO A 608 -10.01 36.65 -11.20
C PRO A 608 -9.82 36.94 -12.69
N SER A 609 -10.23 38.12 -13.10
CA SER A 609 -9.91 38.69 -14.39
C SER A 609 -8.41 38.97 -14.35
N GLY A 610 -7.60 38.00 -14.79
CA GLY A 610 -6.18 38.19 -15.01
C GLY A 610 -5.34 36.92 -14.93
N GLY A 611 -5.17 36.24 -16.08
CA GLY A 611 -4.15 35.20 -16.32
C GLY A 611 -4.70 33.77 -16.30
N ASN A 612 -4.96 33.18 -17.46
CA ASN A 612 -5.64 31.88 -17.59
C ASN A 612 -4.61 30.74 -17.49
N GLU A 613 -4.30 30.30 -16.27
CA GLU A 613 -3.27 29.29 -15.94
C GLU A 613 -3.34 28.01 -16.81
N TYR A 614 -4.55 27.54 -17.13
CA TYR A 614 -4.74 26.39 -18.01
C TYR A 614 -4.35 26.69 -19.46
N LEU A 615 -4.59 27.90 -19.96
CA LEU A 615 -4.13 28.28 -21.30
C LEU A 615 -2.60 28.34 -21.35
N ASP A 616 -1.96 28.84 -20.30
CA ASP A 616 -0.49 28.88 -20.22
C ASP A 616 0.09 27.46 -20.13
N ALA A 617 -0.51 26.59 -19.32
CA ALA A 617 -0.14 25.17 -19.23
C ALA A 617 -0.35 24.43 -20.56
N ILE A 618 -1.47 24.66 -21.25
CA ILE A 618 -1.72 24.13 -22.60
C ILE A 618 -0.65 24.63 -23.58
N GLN A 619 -0.32 25.93 -23.56
CA GLN A 619 0.72 26.50 -24.44
C GLN A 619 2.11 25.93 -24.14
N ALA A 620 2.44 25.70 -22.88
CA ALA A 620 3.69 25.06 -22.47
C ALA A 620 3.73 23.60 -22.94
N ALA A 621 2.67 22.83 -22.69
CA ALA A 621 2.57 21.42 -23.08
C ALA A 621 2.56 21.21 -24.60
N LEU A 622 1.96 22.11 -25.38
CA LEU A 622 2.02 22.09 -26.85
C LEU A 622 3.45 22.23 -27.39
N LYS A 623 4.32 22.92 -26.65
CA LYS A 623 5.75 23.11 -26.97
C LYS A 623 6.66 22.05 -26.37
N ALA A 624 6.16 21.25 -25.41
CA ALA A 624 6.97 20.27 -24.71
C ALA A 624 7.28 19.05 -25.58
N GLU A 625 8.48 18.50 -25.40
CA GLU A 625 8.97 17.33 -26.11
C GLU A 625 9.16 16.17 -25.13
N SER A 626 8.67 14.97 -25.48
CA SER A 626 8.94 13.78 -24.67
C SER A 626 10.35 13.24 -24.93
N LYS A 627 10.93 12.55 -23.95
CA LYS A 627 12.28 11.97 -24.04
C LYS A 627 12.33 10.64 -24.81
N GLY A 628 11.19 10.12 -25.25
CA GLY A 628 11.07 8.81 -25.87
C GLY A 628 11.02 7.69 -24.83
N THR A 629 9.99 6.86 -24.91
CA THR A 629 9.83 5.68 -24.04
C THR A 629 10.21 4.43 -24.82
N GLU A 630 11.08 3.60 -24.26
CA GLU A 630 11.48 2.34 -24.89
C GLU A 630 10.38 1.28 -24.80
N PHE A 631 10.13 0.60 -25.91
CA PHE A 631 9.22 -0.55 -25.98
C PHE A 631 9.90 -1.67 -26.79
N THR A 632 10.04 -2.85 -26.20
CA THR A 632 10.63 -4.01 -26.88
C THR A 632 9.59 -5.10 -27.04
N PHE A 633 9.55 -5.71 -28.23
CA PHE A 633 8.64 -6.81 -28.52
C PHE A 633 9.32 -7.89 -29.35
N ALA A 634 8.81 -9.11 -29.20
CA ALA A 634 9.21 -10.28 -29.97
C ALA A 634 7.98 -10.92 -30.65
N GLU A 635 8.22 -11.98 -31.44
CA GLU A 635 7.19 -12.73 -32.15
C GLU A 635 6.11 -13.26 -31.19
N ARG A 636 6.49 -13.58 -29.94
CA ARG A 636 5.57 -13.94 -28.85
C ARG A 636 4.50 -12.87 -28.63
N ASP A 637 4.91 -11.60 -28.56
CA ASP A 637 4.04 -10.47 -28.25
C ASP A 637 3.11 -10.16 -29.42
N VAL A 638 3.59 -10.36 -30.65
CA VAL A 638 2.78 -10.31 -31.88
C VAL A 638 1.70 -11.39 -31.86
N MET A 639 2.06 -12.65 -31.59
CA MET A 639 1.08 -13.75 -31.52
C MET A 639 0.05 -13.52 -30.40
N LEU A 640 0.50 -13.06 -29.23
CA LEU A 640 -0.37 -12.74 -28.10
C LEU A 640 -1.40 -11.67 -28.45
N TYR A 641 -0.96 -10.58 -29.09
CA TYR A 641 -1.86 -9.55 -29.57
C TYR A 641 -2.83 -10.07 -30.63
N ASN A 642 -2.32 -10.80 -31.62
CA ASN A 642 -3.13 -11.34 -32.72
C ASN A 642 -4.26 -12.24 -32.18
N LEU A 643 -3.95 -13.12 -31.21
CA LEU A 643 -4.94 -13.93 -30.49
C LEU A 643 -5.91 -13.03 -29.69
N GLY A 644 -5.38 -12.00 -29.02
CA GLY A 644 -6.14 -10.99 -28.28
C GLY A 644 -7.15 -10.23 -29.12
N VAL A 645 -6.95 -10.10 -30.44
CA VAL A 645 -7.89 -9.49 -31.39
C VAL A 645 -8.60 -10.51 -32.27
N GLY A 646 -8.61 -11.77 -31.87
CA GLY A 646 -9.50 -12.79 -32.41
C GLY A 646 -8.90 -13.65 -33.54
N ALA A 647 -7.58 -13.60 -33.78
CA ALA A 647 -6.93 -14.57 -34.66
C ALA A 647 -7.17 -16.00 -34.17
N LYS A 648 -7.36 -16.92 -35.12
CA LYS A 648 -7.73 -18.32 -34.85
C LYS A 648 -6.53 -19.24 -35.06
N ARG A 649 -6.58 -20.41 -34.41
CA ARG A 649 -5.52 -21.43 -34.45
C ARG A 649 -5.06 -21.85 -35.85
N ASN A 650 -5.94 -21.72 -36.85
CA ASN A 650 -5.68 -22.11 -38.24
C ASN A 650 -5.18 -20.95 -39.11
N GLU A 651 -5.10 -19.73 -38.58
CA GLU A 651 -4.55 -18.57 -39.26
C GLU A 651 -3.06 -18.47 -38.95
N LEU A 652 -2.28 -19.45 -39.43
CA LEU A 652 -0.87 -19.66 -39.03
C LEU A 652 0.00 -18.40 -39.19
N ARG A 653 -0.26 -17.59 -40.22
CA ARG A 653 0.38 -16.28 -40.45
C ARG A 653 0.29 -15.29 -39.28
N TYR A 654 -0.60 -15.53 -38.31
CA TYR A 654 -0.78 -14.70 -37.13
C TYR A 654 -0.38 -15.37 -35.82
N VAL A 655 -0.31 -16.70 -35.78
CA VAL A 655 -0.22 -17.47 -34.52
C VAL A 655 0.94 -18.48 -34.52
N PHE A 656 1.76 -18.50 -35.57
CA PHE A 656 2.92 -19.36 -35.68
C PHE A 656 4.09 -18.61 -36.32
N GLU A 657 5.12 -18.34 -35.52
CA GLU A 657 6.34 -17.63 -35.91
C GLU A 657 7.15 -18.34 -37.00
N GLY A 658 6.95 -19.66 -37.18
CA GLY A 658 7.57 -20.45 -38.24
C GLY A 658 6.80 -20.46 -39.56
N ALA A 659 5.67 -19.76 -39.68
CA ALA A 659 4.96 -19.61 -40.95
C ALA A 659 5.77 -18.69 -41.89
N GLU A 660 5.87 -19.06 -43.17
CA GLU A 660 6.61 -18.25 -44.17
C GLU A 660 6.06 -16.83 -44.33
N ASP A 661 4.77 -16.64 -44.04
CA ASP A 661 4.06 -15.36 -44.08
C ASP A 661 3.69 -14.81 -42.68
N PHE A 662 4.43 -15.20 -41.62
CA PHE A 662 4.19 -14.67 -40.27
C PHE A 662 4.25 -13.13 -40.26
N GLN A 663 3.18 -12.50 -39.76
CA GLN A 663 3.01 -11.06 -39.84
C GLN A 663 2.31 -10.46 -38.62
N VAL A 664 2.55 -9.17 -38.43
CA VAL A 664 1.89 -8.34 -37.42
C VAL A 664 0.61 -7.75 -38.00
N LEU A 665 -0.52 -7.90 -37.30
CA LEU A 665 -1.74 -7.18 -37.67
C LEU A 665 -1.51 -5.67 -37.55
N PRO A 666 -1.92 -4.84 -38.52
CA PRO A 666 -1.59 -3.41 -38.50
C PRO A 666 -2.06 -2.67 -37.24
N THR A 667 -3.17 -3.10 -36.63
CA THR A 667 -3.68 -2.52 -35.37
C THR A 667 -2.75 -2.71 -34.17
N TYR A 668 -1.76 -3.60 -34.23
CA TYR A 668 -0.71 -3.73 -33.20
C TYR A 668 0.00 -2.39 -32.92
N GLY A 669 0.01 -1.47 -33.88
CA GLY A 669 0.60 -0.14 -33.71
C GLY A 669 0.00 0.71 -32.59
N VAL A 670 -1.14 0.32 -32.00
CA VAL A 670 -1.70 0.96 -30.78
C VAL A 670 -1.05 0.45 -29.49
N ILE A 671 -0.25 -0.62 -29.53
CA ILE A 671 0.37 -1.23 -28.36
C ILE A 671 1.57 -0.44 -27.83
N PRO A 672 2.60 -0.08 -28.64
CA PRO A 672 3.77 0.63 -28.12
C PRO A 672 3.47 1.93 -27.37
N PRO A 673 2.44 2.74 -27.75
CA PRO A 673 2.08 3.95 -27.01
C PRO A 673 1.56 3.78 -25.58
N PHE A 674 1.16 2.58 -25.12
CA PHE A 674 0.49 2.45 -23.81
C PHE A 674 1.35 2.90 -22.62
N ASP A 675 2.64 2.60 -22.66
CA ASP A 675 3.59 2.98 -21.60
C ASP A 675 4.31 4.29 -21.93
N ALA A 676 3.97 4.98 -23.03
CA ALA A 676 4.67 6.16 -23.48
C ALA A 676 4.48 7.35 -22.51
N GLU A 677 5.58 7.85 -21.96
CA GLU A 677 5.59 9.01 -21.08
C GLU A 677 5.15 10.27 -21.84
N THR A 678 4.10 10.93 -21.36
CA THR A 678 3.64 12.22 -21.88
C THR A 678 4.40 13.38 -21.23
N PRO A 679 4.78 14.44 -21.97
CA PRO A 679 5.44 15.61 -21.39
C PRO A 679 4.45 16.57 -20.69
N PHE A 680 3.25 16.09 -20.38
CA PHE A 680 2.14 16.82 -19.75
C PHE A 680 1.27 15.84 -18.96
N SER A 681 0.46 16.36 -18.05
CA SER A 681 -0.57 15.61 -17.32
C SER A 681 -1.95 16.20 -17.59
N TYR A 682 -3.01 15.38 -17.63
CA TYR A 682 -4.35 15.89 -17.93
C TYR A 682 -4.87 16.91 -16.90
N ASP A 683 -4.53 16.73 -15.62
CA ASP A 683 -4.86 17.65 -14.51
C ASP A 683 -4.27 19.05 -14.71
N SER A 684 -3.10 19.16 -15.33
CA SER A 684 -2.49 20.46 -15.66
C SER A 684 -3.17 21.18 -16.82
N LEU A 685 -3.84 20.44 -17.70
CA LEU A 685 -4.41 20.98 -18.94
C LEU A 685 -5.86 21.43 -18.80
N VAL A 686 -6.61 20.87 -17.85
CA VAL A 686 -8.05 21.11 -17.71
C VAL A 686 -8.46 21.15 -16.23
N PRO A 687 -9.46 21.96 -15.85
CA PRO A 687 -9.96 22.01 -14.48
C PRO A 687 -10.70 20.70 -14.11
N ASN A 688 -10.77 20.38 -12.82
CA ASN A 688 -11.60 19.29 -12.26
C ASN A 688 -11.33 17.90 -12.87
N PHE A 689 -10.11 17.63 -13.35
CA PHE A 689 -9.77 16.34 -13.93
C PHE A 689 -9.95 15.19 -12.92
N SER A 690 -10.62 14.12 -13.36
CA SER A 690 -10.72 12.85 -12.63
C SER A 690 -10.49 11.69 -13.61
N PRO A 691 -9.58 10.75 -13.31
CA PRO A 691 -9.38 9.56 -14.15
C PRO A 691 -10.64 8.71 -14.33
N MET A 692 -11.55 8.70 -13.35
CA MET A 692 -12.83 7.97 -13.43
C MET A 692 -13.81 8.57 -14.44
N MET A 693 -13.60 9.83 -14.82
CA MET A 693 -14.46 10.57 -15.74
C MET A 693 -13.89 10.66 -17.15
N LEU A 694 -12.69 10.10 -17.36
CA LEU A 694 -12.00 10.00 -18.66
C LEU A 694 -12.65 8.89 -19.50
N LEU A 695 -13.01 9.23 -20.73
CA LEU A 695 -13.43 8.27 -21.74
C LEU A 695 -12.47 8.32 -22.94
N HIS A 696 -11.94 7.17 -23.35
CA HIS A 696 -11.25 7.06 -24.63
C HIS A 696 -12.31 7.18 -25.74
N GLY A 697 -12.34 8.33 -26.42
CA GLY A 697 -13.41 8.68 -27.37
C GLY A 697 -13.09 8.26 -28.80
N GLU A 698 -11.88 8.57 -29.28
CA GLU A 698 -11.47 8.31 -30.66
C GLU A 698 -10.00 7.88 -30.73
N GLN A 699 -9.68 7.01 -31.68
CA GLN A 699 -8.34 6.54 -31.97
C GLN A 699 -8.04 6.70 -33.47
N TYR A 700 -6.90 7.28 -33.79
CA TYR A 700 -6.29 7.24 -35.11
C TYR A 700 -4.97 6.49 -35.03
N LEU A 701 -4.72 5.61 -35.98
CA LEU A 701 -3.45 4.92 -36.14
C LEU A 701 -3.03 5.01 -37.61
N GLU A 702 -1.79 5.40 -37.86
CA GLU A 702 -1.12 5.38 -39.15
C GLU A 702 0.08 4.43 -39.08
N ILE A 703 0.17 3.55 -40.08
CA ILE A 703 1.28 2.63 -40.28
C ILE A 703 2.21 3.28 -41.29
N ARG A 704 3.39 3.67 -40.82
CA ARG A 704 4.39 4.40 -41.61
C ARG A 704 5.38 3.48 -42.31
N LYS A 705 5.54 2.26 -41.80
CA LYS A 705 6.41 1.24 -42.37
C LYS A 705 5.68 -0.09 -42.58
N TYR A 706 5.81 -0.62 -43.80
CA TYR A 706 5.46 -2.00 -44.16
C TYR A 706 6.69 -2.73 -44.75
N PRO A 707 6.84 -4.05 -44.55
CA PRO A 707 6.12 -4.84 -43.55
C PRO A 707 6.44 -4.34 -42.12
N ILE A 708 5.49 -4.53 -41.21
CA ILE A 708 5.71 -4.20 -39.80
C ILE A 708 6.70 -5.24 -39.23
N PRO A 709 7.77 -4.81 -38.52
CA PRO A 709 8.71 -5.74 -37.91
C PRO A 709 7.99 -6.71 -36.96
N THR A 710 8.34 -8.00 -36.98
CA THR A 710 7.77 -9.04 -36.11
C THR A 710 8.42 -9.09 -34.73
N SER A 711 9.56 -8.41 -34.57
CA SER A 711 10.27 -8.17 -33.33
C SER A 711 11.07 -6.88 -33.46
N GLY A 712 11.45 -6.28 -32.34
CA GLY A 712 12.30 -5.10 -32.35
C GLY A 712 12.25 -4.27 -31.08
N ARG A 713 13.13 -3.27 -31.05
CA ARG A 713 13.18 -2.24 -30.01
C ARG A 713 12.71 -0.91 -30.60
N LEU A 714 11.72 -0.30 -29.97
CA LEU A 714 11.04 0.91 -30.41
C LEU A 714 11.23 2.03 -29.39
N LEU A 715 11.08 3.28 -29.85
CA LEU A 715 10.97 4.47 -29.01
C LEU A 715 9.69 5.21 -29.37
N SER A 716 8.84 5.47 -28.38
CA SER A 716 7.58 6.20 -28.54
C SER A 716 7.70 7.61 -27.98
N TYR A 717 7.41 8.61 -28.82
CA TYR A 717 7.48 10.02 -28.49
C TYR A 717 6.09 10.65 -28.46
N ALA A 718 5.59 10.97 -27.26
CA ALA A 718 4.29 11.57 -27.07
C ALA A 718 4.34 13.11 -27.17
N LYS A 719 3.27 13.71 -27.70
CA LYS A 719 3.12 15.16 -27.83
C LYS A 719 1.67 15.59 -27.70
N LEU A 720 1.41 16.67 -26.96
CA LEU A 720 0.08 17.28 -26.92
C LEU A 720 -0.25 17.87 -28.31
N ILE A 721 -1.43 17.55 -28.84
CA ILE A 721 -1.89 18.06 -30.13
C ILE A 721 -2.83 19.24 -29.92
N GLU A 722 -3.88 19.04 -29.12
CA GLU A 722 -4.88 20.07 -28.89
C GLU A 722 -5.68 19.80 -27.61
N VAL A 723 -6.22 20.87 -27.04
CA VAL A 723 -7.18 20.82 -25.93
C VAL A 723 -8.38 21.70 -26.30
N VAL A 724 -9.60 21.13 -26.26
CA VAL A 724 -10.84 21.80 -26.67
C VAL A 724 -11.77 21.93 -25.47
N ASP A 725 -12.23 23.15 -25.21
CA ASP A 725 -13.20 23.45 -24.16
C ASP A 725 -14.63 23.30 -24.70
N LYS A 726 -15.37 22.30 -24.21
CA LYS A 726 -16.78 22.05 -24.55
C LYS A 726 -17.76 22.68 -23.55
N GLY A 727 -17.29 23.56 -22.68
CA GLY A 727 -18.10 24.24 -21.67
C GLY A 727 -18.29 23.39 -20.41
N ASN A 728 -18.87 22.20 -20.52
CA ASN A 728 -19.04 21.26 -19.40
C ASN A 728 -18.12 20.03 -19.48
N ALA A 729 -17.24 19.98 -20.48
CA ALA A 729 -16.28 18.92 -20.69
C ALA A 729 -15.06 19.48 -21.43
N ALA A 730 -13.98 18.70 -21.47
CA ALA A 730 -12.84 18.97 -22.33
C ALA A 730 -12.58 17.80 -23.28
N ILE A 731 -11.99 18.10 -24.42
CA ILE A 731 -11.35 17.09 -25.27
C ILE A 731 -9.86 17.34 -25.21
N VAL A 732 -9.08 16.31 -24.88
CA VAL A 732 -7.62 16.38 -24.99
C VAL A 732 -7.19 15.39 -26.06
N ARG A 733 -6.44 15.86 -27.03
CA ARG A 733 -5.83 15.02 -28.05
C ARG A 733 -4.32 15.07 -27.93
N HIS A 734 -3.70 13.91 -27.97
CA HIS A 734 -2.26 13.79 -28.02
C HIS A 734 -1.86 12.76 -29.06
N GLY A 735 -0.69 12.98 -29.66
CA GLY A 735 -0.11 12.12 -30.68
C GLY A 735 1.10 11.37 -30.14
N VAL A 736 1.37 10.19 -30.66
CA VAL A 736 2.56 9.41 -30.34
C VAL A 736 3.21 8.91 -31.62
N THR A 737 4.42 9.38 -31.90
CA THR A 737 5.27 8.85 -32.98
C THR A 737 6.13 7.74 -32.43
N THR A 738 6.06 6.54 -33.02
CA THR A 738 6.87 5.40 -32.62
C THR A 738 7.88 5.07 -33.70
N VAL A 739 9.16 5.04 -33.32
CA VAL A 739 10.29 4.79 -34.24
C VAL A 739 11.05 3.53 -33.84
N ASN A 740 11.76 2.93 -34.78
CA ASN A 740 12.79 1.95 -34.46
C ASN A 740 13.92 2.61 -33.66
N ALA A 741 14.33 1.98 -32.54
CA ALA A 741 15.28 2.58 -31.60
C ALA A 741 16.67 2.80 -32.21
N GLU A 742 17.08 1.92 -33.13
CA GLU A 742 18.37 1.93 -33.81
C GLU A 742 18.37 2.83 -35.04
N THR A 743 17.43 2.63 -35.98
CA THR A 743 17.43 3.32 -37.28
C THR A 743 16.73 4.67 -37.25
N LYS A 744 15.95 4.94 -36.19
CA LYS A 744 15.04 6.09 -36.08
C LYS A 744 13.96 6.16 -37.16
N GLU A 745 13.77 5.09 -37.93
CA GLU A 745 12.68 4.99 -38.91
C GLU A 745 11.33 4.96 -38.19
N GLU A 746 10.39 5.81 -38.60
CA GLU A 746 9.04 5.83 -38.05
C GLU A 746 8.25 4.59 -38.47
N ILE A 747 7.73 3.87 -37.49
CA ILE A 747 6.95 2.65 -37.71
C ILE A 747 5.45 2.95 -37.59
N PHE A 748 5.06 3.68 -36.55
CA PHE A 748 3.67 4.03 -36.28
C PHE A 748 3.52 5.50 -35.90
N TYR A 749 2.35 6.05 -36.18
CA TYR A 749 1.89 7.30 -35.61
C TYR A 749 0.47 7.14 -35.08
N ASN A 750 0.23 7.54 -33.84
CA ASN A 750 -1.07 7.43 -33.18
C ASN A 750 -1.60 8.82 -32.84
N GLU A 751 -2.92 9.01 -32.86
CA GLU A 751 -3.60 10.10 -32.16
C GLU A 751 -4.71 9.54 -31.28
N MET A 752 -4.64 9.85 -29.99
CA MET A 752 -5.64 9.45 -29.01
C MET A 752 -6.44 10.68 -28.60
N THR A 753 -7.77 10.58 -28.70
CA THR A 753 -8.70 11.62 -28.26
C THR A 753 -9.42 11.14 -27.00
N VAL A 754 -9.18 11.81 -25.88
CA VAL A 754 -9.87 11.57 -24.61
C VAL A 754 -10.93 12.64 -24.35
N PHE A 755 -12.10 12.20 -23.88
CA PHE A 755 -13.20 13.05 -23.48
C PHE A 755 -13.26 13.12 -21.96
N LEU A 756 -13.07 14.31 -21.41
CA LEU A 756 -12.94 14.57 -19.98
C LEU A 756 -14.21 15.27 -19.48
N ARG A 757 -15.11 14.50 -18.85
CA ARG A 757 -16.41 15.00 -18.38
C ARG A 757 -16.23 15.91 -17.16
N GLY A 758 -16.96 17.03 -17.11
CA GLY A 758 -16.89 18.00 -16.00
C GLY A 758 -15.69 18.95 -16.05
N CYS A 759 -14.79 18.77 -17.02
CA CYS A 759 -13.52 19.48 -17.10
C CYS A 759 -13.53 20.70 -18.04
N GLY A 760 -14.71 21.28 -18.31
CA GLY A 760 -14.86 22.42 -19.22
C GLY A 760 -14.80 23.77 -18.50
N GLY A 761 -14.97 24.86 -19.26
CA GLY A 761 -15.15 26.20 -18.72
C GLY A 761 -13.85 26.99 -18.49
N PHE A 762 -12.72 26.48 -18.98
CA PHE A 762 -11.40 27.12 -18.86
C PHE A 762 -11.09 28.12 -19.98
N GLY A 763 -12.02 28.37 -20.91
CA GLY A 763 -11.86 29.42 -21.92
C GLY A 763 -10.92 29.05 -23.07
N GLY A 764 -10.62 27.76 -23.27
CA GLY A 764 -9.85 27.25 -24.41
C GLY A 764 -10.63 27.28 -25.74
N GLN A 765 -9.99 26.81 -26.82
CA GLN A 765 -10.64 26.73 -28.13
C GLN A 765 -11.92 25.88 -28.07
N LYS A 766 -13.00 26.32 -28.72
CA LYS A 766 -14.32 25.66 -28.64
C LYS A 766 -14.53 24.56 -29.68
N LYS A 767 -13.78 24.62 -30.78
CA LYS A 767 -13.89 23.70 -31.92
C LYS A 767 -12.56 22.94 -32.07
N PRO A 768 -12.59 21.61 -32.22
CA PRO A 768 -11.40 20.84 -32.61
C PRO A 768 -10.91 21.30 -33.98
N ALA A 769 -9.60 21.27 -34.19
CA ALA A 769 -9.00 21.54 -35.49
C ALA A 769 -9.29 20.38 -36.47
N ASP A 770 -9.46 20.69 -37.75
CA ASP A 770 -9.49 19.67 -38.81
C ASP A 770 -8.06 19.25 -39.17
N ARG A 771 -7.79 17.94 -39.05
CA ARG A 771 -6.51 17.28 -39.30
C ARG A 771 -6.65 16.16 -40.35
N GLY A 772 -7.65 16.28 -41.24
CA GLY A 772 -7.85 15.35 -42.34
C GLY A 772 -8.35 13.99 -41.87
N ALA A 773 -7.64 12.91 -42.23
CA ALA A 773 -8.08 11.54 -41.98
C ALA A 773 -8.33 11.24 -40.47
N SER A 774 -7.55 11.86 -39.58
CA SER A 774 -7.66 11.69 -38.12
C SER A 774 -8.94 12.31 -37.52
N THR A 775 -9.54 13.30 -38.17
CA THR A 775 -10.73 14.04 -37.71
C THR A 775 -11.96 13.86 -38.59
N ALA A 776 -11.82 13.17 -39.71
CA ALA A 776 -12.91 12.97 -40.66
C ALA A 776 -14.10 12.23 -40.01
N ALA A 777 -15.33 12.71 -40.28
CA ALA A 777 -16.54 12.15 -39.70
C ALA A 777 -16.88 10.74 -40.23
N ASN A 778 -16.44 10.41 -41.46
CA ASN A 778 -16.54 9.09 -42.10
C ASN A 778 -17.91 8.40 -41.87
N GLN A 779 -18.99 9.07 -42.26
CA GLN A 779 -20.33 8.51 -42.14
C GLN A 779 -20.53 7.38 -43.16
N PRO A 780 -21.13 6.24 -42.77
CA PRO A 780 -21.53 5.21 -43.72
C PRO A 780 -22.42 5.78 -44.84
N PRO A 781 -22.24 5.38 -46.09
CA PRO A 781 -23.11 5.81 -47.18
C PRO A 781 -24.52 5.23 -46.99
N GLY A 782 -25.54 5.91 -47.51
CA GLY A 782 -26.95 5.49 -47.43
C GLY A 782 -27.31 4.27 -48.31
N ARG A 783 -26.40 3.32 -48.47
CA ARG A 783 -26.53 2.08 -49.26
C ARG A 783 -26.11 0.87 -48.43
N THR A 784 -26.47 -0.34 -48.86
CA THR A 784 -26.06 -1.58 -48.18
C THR A 784 -24.53 -1.74 -48.13
N PRO A 785 -23.97 -2.36 -47.08
CA PRO A 785 -22.54 -2.67 -47.01
C PRO A 785 -22.08 -3.53 -48.20
N ASP A 786 -20.87 -3.29 -48.68
CA ASP A 786 -20.24 -4.12 -49.72
C ASP A 786 -19.79 -5.47 -49.14
N VAL A 787 -19.28 -5.45 -47.90
CA VAL A 787 -18.85 -6.64 -47.16
C VAL A 787 -19.35 -6.56 -45.72
N THR A 788 -19.77 -7.70 -45.18
CA THR A 788 -20.12 -7.83 -43.77
C THR A 788 -19.40 -9.04 -43.18
N VAL A 789 -18.68 -8.84 -42.08
CA VAL A 789 -17.95 -9.90 -41.38
C VAL A 789 -18.48 -10.02 -39.94
N GLU A 790 -18.86 -11.23 -39.55
CA GLU A 790 -19.19 -11.54 -38.16
C GLU A 790 -17.98 -12.15 -37.45
N SER A 791 -17.62 -11.58 -36.30
CA SER A 791 -16.50 -12.01 -35.47
C SER A 791 -16.97 -12.23 -34.04
N LYS A 792 -17.13 -13.50 -33.65
CA LYS A 792 -17.47 -13.88 -32.28
C LYS A 792 -16.23 -13.77 -31.38
N THR A 793 -16.33 -12.97 -30.32
CA THR A 793 -15.32 -12.88 -29.26
C THR A 793 -15.48 -14.03 -28.28
N THR A 794 -14.42 -14.36 -27.53
CA THR A 794 -14.52 -15.32 -26.42
C THR A 794 -14.86 -14.62 -25.11
N GLU A 795 -15.31 -15.37 -24.10
CA GLU A 795 -15.53 -14.82 -22.76
C GLU A 795 -14.21 -14.33 -22.13
N GLU A 796 -13.10 -14.97 -22.47
CA GLU A 796 -11.75 -14.62 -22.01
C GLU A 796 -11.08 -13.51 -22.86
N GLN A 797 -11.75 -12.97 -23.89
CA GLN A 797 -11.11 -12.10 -24.88
C GLN A 797 -10.44 -10.87 -24.23
N ALA A 798 -11.11 -10.26 -23.24
CA ALA A 798 -10.55 -9.14 -22.48
C ALA A 798 -9.32 -9.57 -21.65
N CYS A 799 -9.34 -10.79 -21.10
CA CYS A 799 -8.24 -11.34 -20.31
C CYS A 799 -7.00 -11.63 -21.15
N VAL A 800 -7.17 -12.03 -22.42
CA VAL A 800 -6.07 -12.24 -23.36
C VAL A 800 -5.54 -10.90 -23.87
N TYR A 801 -6.43 -10.02 -24.34
CA TYR A 801 -6.04 -8.73 -24.93
C TYR A 801 -5.22 -7.86 -23.98
N ARG A 802 -5.62 -7.76 -22.70
CA ARG A 802 -4.92 -6.94 -21.69
C ARG A 802 -3.45 -7.31 -21.50
N LEU A 803 -3.07 -8.55 -21.79
CA LEU A 803 -1.67 -9.00 -21.71
C LEU A 803 -0.78 -8.34 -22.77
N SER A 804 -1.38 -7.64 -23.74
CA SER A 804 -0.67 -6.84 -24.75
C SER A 804 -0.29 -5.45 -24.25
N GLY A 805 -0.78 -4.98 -23.10
CA GLY A 805 -0.33 -3.70 -22.51
C GLY A 805 -1.38 -2.92 -21.71
N ASP A 806 -2.67 -3.06 -22.02
CA ASP A 806 -3.73 -2.34 -21.29
C ASP A 806 -4.20 -3.13 -20.07
N TYR A 807 -3.65 -2.82 -18.90
CA TYR A 807 -3.94 -3.55 -17.67
C TYR A 807 -5.13 -3.00 -16.85
N ASN A 808 -5.92 -2.06 -17.40
CA ASN A 808 -7.02 -1.41 -16.68
C ASN A 808 -8.00 -2.44 -16.05
N PRO A 809 -8.25 -2.39 -14.72
CA PRO A 809 -9.11 -3.36 -14.03
C PRO A 809 -10.56 -3.37 -14.53
N LEU A 810 -11.04 -2.28 -15.15
CA LEU A 810 -12.37 -2.16 -15.74
C LEU A 810 -12.75 -3.36 -16.63
N HIS A 811 -11.76 -3.97 -17.29
CA HIS A 811 -11.97 -5.02 -18.27
C HIS A 811 -11.94 -6.45 -17.69
N VAL A 812 -11.69 -6.63 -16.40
CA VAL A 812 -11.64 -7.96 -15.77
C VAL A 812 -12.22 -8.02 -14.35
N ASP A 813 -12.18 -6.93 -13.59
CA ASP A 813 -12.66 -6.88 -12.20
C ASP A 813 -14.10 -6.35 -12.13
N PRO A 814 -15.09 -7.16 -11.71
CA PRO A 814 -16.48 -6.74 -11.60
C PRO A 814 -16.69 -5.57 -10.64
N ALA A 815 -15.95 -5.49 -9.53
CA ALA A 815 -16.10 -4.41 -8.56
C ALA A 815 -15.64 -3.07 -9.16
N PHE A 816 -14.51 -3.08 -9.86
CA PHE A 816 -13.99 -1.90 -10.54
C PHE A 816 -14.87 -1.48 -11.73
N ALA A 817 -15.39 -2.45 -12.49
CA ALA A 817 -16.35 -2.19 -13.56
C ALA A 817 -17.62 -1.49 -13.03
N ALA A 818 -18.15 -1.93 -11.88
CA ALA A 818 -19.29 -1.30 -11.22
C ALA A 818 -19.01 0.14 -10.80
N MET A 819 -17.82 0.44 -10.29
CA MET A 819 -17.40 1.83 -9.98
C MET A 819 -17.38 2.72 -11.23
N GLY A 820 -17.00 2.17 -12.38
CA GLY A 820 -17.05 2.85 -13.68
C GLY A 820 -18.45 2.99 -14.29
N GLY A 821 -19.50 2.48 -13.62
CA GLY A 821 -20.88 2.51 -14.08
C GLY A 821 -21.27 1.35 -15.00
N PHE A 822 -20.46 0.30 -15.10
CA PHE A 822 -20.74 -0.89 -15.91
C PHE A 822 -21.21 -2.05 -15.03
N LYS A 823 -22.23 -2.78 -15.48
CA LYS A 823 -22.79 -3.92 -14.71
C LYS A 823 -21.82 -5.11 -14.64
N THR A 824 -20.96 -5.25 -15.63
CA THR A 824 -19.97 -6.32 -15.77
C THR A 824 -18.74 -5.76 -16.47
N PRO A 825 -17.58 -6.40 -16.36
CA PRO A 825 -16.40 -6.03 -17.12
C PRO A 825 -16.68 -6.01 -18.63
N ILE A 826 -16.23 -4.95 -19.30
CA ILE A 826 -16.43 -4.75 -20.74
C ILE A 826 -15.15 -5.07 -21.51
N LEU A 827 -15.27 -5.36 -22.81
CA LEU A 827 -14.12 -5.50 -23.69
C LEU A 827 -13.46 -4.14 -23.96
N HIS A 828 -12.14 -4.12 -24.11
CA HIS A 828 -11.38 -2.90 -24.43
C HIS A 828 -11.82 -2.31 -25.78
N GLY A 829 -11.95 -0.98 -25.85
CA GLY A 829 -12.21 -0.26 -27.11
C GLY A 829 -11.27 -0.69 -28.23
N LEU A 830 -9.97 -0.66 -27.92
CA LEU A 830 -8.91 -1.01 -28.85
C LEU A 830 -8.89 -2.51 -29.21
N CYS A 831 -9.45 -3.39 -28.37
CA CYS A 831 -9.62 -4.80 -28.70
C CYS A 831 -10.64 -4.99 -29.82
N PHE A 832 -11.84 -4.42 -29.69
CA PHE A 832 -12.86 -4.56 -30.74
C PHE A 832 -12.57 -3.69 -31.98
N MET A 833 -11.75 -2.64 -31.85
CA MET A 833 -11.10 -2.00 -33.00
C MET A 833 -10.13 -2.95 -33.70
N GLY A 834 -9.32 -3.71 -32.95
CA GLY A 834 -8.41 -4.71 -33.48
C GLY A 834 -9.13 -5.80 -34.27
N VAL A 835 -10.25 -6.31 -33.74
CA VAL A 835 -11.10 -7.31 -34.40
C VAL A 835 -11.65 -6.76 -35.73
N ALA A 836 -12.23 -5.55 -35.71
CA ALA A 836 -12.77 -4.93 -36.92
C ALA A 836 -11.65 -4.57 -37.93
N GLY A 837 -10.50 -4.11 -37.46
CA GLY A 837 -9.32 -3.81 -38.29
C GLY A 837 -8.75 -5.06 -38.96
N LYS A 838 -8.70 -6.20 -38.26
CA LYS A 838 -8.36 -7.49 -38.87
C LYS A 838 -9.35 -7.87 -39.96
N ALA A 839 -10.65 -7.67 -39.74
CA ALA A 839 -11.66 -7.95 -40.76
C ALA A 839 -11.48 -7.07 -42.01
N VAL A 840 -11.14 -5.78 -41.85
CA VAL A 840 -10.81 -4.90 -42.98
C VAL A 840 -9.55 -5.38 -43.71
N TYR A 841 -8.50 -5.74 -42.96
CA TYR A 841 -7.23 -6.22 -43.53
C TYR A 841 -7.42 -7.51 -44.35
N GLU A 842 -8.18 -8.47 -43.83
CA GLU A 842 -8.45 -9.74 -44.52
C GLU A 842 -9.28 -9.56 -45.80
N GLN A 843 -10.18 -8.57 -45.83
CA GLN A 843 -11.09 -8.36 -46.97
C GLN A 843 -10.50 -7.45 -48.05
N PHE A 844 -9.67 -6.47 -47.66
CA PHE A 844 -9.22 -5.41 -48.55
C PHE A 844 -7.69 -5.23 -48.61
N GLY A 845 -6.94 -5.97 -47.80
CA GLY A 845 -5.48 -5.91 -47.76
C GLY A 845 -4.92 -4.79 -46.85
N PRO A 846 -3.62 -4.47 -46.99
CA PRO A 846 -2.94 -3.53 -46.11
C PRO A 846 -3.52 -2.12 -46.20
N TYR A 847 -3.73 -1.50 -45.05
CA TYR A 847 -4.16 -0.10 -44.95
C TYR A 847 -3.07 0.78 -44.34
N LYS A 848 -2.95 1.98 -44.86
CA LYS A 848 -2.02 3.00 -44.38
C LYS A 848 -2.47 3.56 -43.03
N ASN A 849 -3.76 3.71 -42.80
CA ASN A 849 -4.28 4.23 -41.55
C ASN A 849 -5.66 3.66 -41.23
N ILE A 850 -6.08 3.83 -39.98
CA ILE A 850 -7.39 3.46 -39.44
C ILE A 850 -7.81 4.52 -38.41
N LYS A 851 -9.00 5.07 -38.56
CA LYS A 851 -9.61 6.04 -37.64
C LYS A 851 -10.91 5.48 -37.09
N VAL A 852 -11.08 5.50 -35.76
CA VAL A 852 -12.31 5.05 -35.11
C VAL A 852 -12.85 6.03 -34.07
N ARG A 853 -14.17 6.01 -33.86
CA ARG A 853 -14.82 6.57 -32.66
C ARG A 853 -15.56 5.46 -31.93
N PHE A 854 -15.29 5.33 -30.64
CA PHE A 854 -15.95 4.37 -29.76
C PHE A 854 -17.35 4.92 -29.42
N ALA A 855 -18.38 4.20 -29.87
CA ALA A 855 -19.78 4.63 -29.78
C ALA A 855 -20.60 3.83 -28.75
N GLY A 856 -20.06 2.71 -28.28
CA GLY A 856 -20.74 1.82 -27.34
C GLY A 856 -19.79 0.86 -26.64
N THR A 857 -20.39 -0.09 -25.93
CA THR A 857 -19.68 -1.15 -25.19
C THR A 857 -19.91 -2.50 -25.86
N VAL A 858 -18.95 -3.40 -25.66
CA VAL A 858 -19.00 -4.79 -26.12
C VAL A 858 -18.66 -5.65 -24.90
N LEU A 859 -19.43 -6.69 -24.63
CA LEU A 859 -19.13 -7.66 -23.59
C LEU A 859 -18.30 -8.80 -24.18
N PRO A 860 -17.31 -9.34 -23.45
CA PRO A 860 -16.62 -10.56 -23.86
C PRO A 860 -17.63 -11.70 -24.11
N GLY A 861 -17.49 -12.40 -25.24
CA GLY A 861 -18.40 -13.46 -25.69
C GLY A 861 -19.42 -13.00 -26.75
N GLU A 862 -19.67 -11.70 -26.87
CA GLU A 862 -20.57 -11.13 -27.89
C GLU A 862 -19.94 -11.15 -29.29
N THR A 863 -20.81 -11.02 -30.31
CA THR A 863 -20.46 -11.09 -31.72
C THR A 863 -20.43 -9.69 -32.34
N LEU A 864 -19.29 -9.32 -32.90
CA LEU A 864 -19.15 -8.08 -33.67
C LEU A 864 -19.54 -8.31 -35.12
N VAL A 865 -20.44 -7.48 -35.64
CA VAL A 865 -20.80 -7.39 -37.06
C VAL A 865 -20.10 -6.16 -37.64
N THR A 866 -19.04 -6.37 -38.42
CA THR A 866 -18.32 -5.30 -39.11
C THR A 866 -18.87 -5.13 -40.52
N GLU A 867 -19.58 -4.03 -40.74
CA GLU A 867 -20.16 -3.62 -42.02
C GLU A 867 -19.19 -2.65 -42.71
N MET A 868 -18.84 -2.92 -43.97
CA MET A 868 -17.78 -2.22 -44.71
C MET A 868 -18.26 -1.75 -46.08
N TRP A 869 -17.89 -0.53 -46.46
CA TRP A 869 -18.18 0.09 -47.75
C TRP A 869 -16.89 0.62 -48.37
N ARG A 870 -16.63 0.25 -49.63
CA ARG A 870 -15.48 0.73 -50.38
C ARG A 870 -15.85 2.01 -51.14
N GLU A 871 -15.17 3.10 -50.79
CA GLU A 871 -15.28 4.41 -51.44
C GLU A 871 -13.88 4.76 -52.00
N GLY A 872 -13.59 4.25 -53.20
CA GLY A 872 -12.27 4.38 -53.83
C GLY A 872 -11.16 3.60 -53.09
N ASN A 873 -10.15 4.33 -52.62
CA ASN A 873 -9.05 3.80 -51.78
C ASN A 873 -9.51 3.56 -50.32
N LYS A 874 -10.61 4.17 -49.90
CA LYS A 874 -11.01 4.23 -48.49
C LYS A 874 -12.10 3.20 -48.19
N ILE A 875 -11.92 2.46 -47.11
CA ILE A 875 -12.93 1.56 -46.54
C ILE A 875 -13.61 2.30 -45.40
N ILE A 876 -14.83 2.77 -45.61
CA ILE A 876 -15.69 3.25 -44.53
C ILE A 876 -16.28 2.00 -43.87
N PHE A 877 -16.26 1.91 -42.55
CA PHE A 877 -16.86 0.77 -41.87
C PHE A 877 -17.50 1.15 -40.54
N GLN A 878 -18.28 0.23 -39.98
CA GLN A 878 -18.79 0.35 -38.61
C GLN A 878 -18.90 -1.04 -37.99
N ALA A 879 -18.90 -1.11 -36.66
CA ALA A 879 -19.08 -2.37 -35.94
C ALA A 879 -20.27 -2.29 -34.99
N LYS A 880 -21.17 -3.27 -35.06
CA LYS A 880 -22.32 -3.43 -34.16
C LYS A 880 -22.19 -4.71 -33.35
N VAL A 881 -22.78 -4.73 -32.16
CA VAL A 881 -22.96 -5.95 -31.37
C VAL A 881 -24.20 -6.67 -31.90
N LYS A 882 -24.04 -7.88 -32.44
CA LYS A 882 -25.11 -8.67 -33.07
C LYS A 882 -26.28 -8.90 -32.12
N GLU A 883 -25.96 -9.23 -30.88
CA GLU A 883 -26.90 -9.62 -29.83
C GLU A 883 -27.80 -8.46 -29.39
N THR A 884 -27.32 -7.22 -29.49
CA THR A 884 -28.06 -6.02 -29.03
C THR A 884 -28.47 -5.07 -30.15
N GLY A 885 -27.91 -5.24 -31.35
CA GLY A 885 -28.03 -4.31 -32.48
C GLY A 885 -27.34 -2.96 -32.26
N LYS A 886 -26.68 -2.75 -31.11
CA LYS A 886 -26.08 -1.46 -30.75
C LYS A 886 -24.75 -1.24 -31.47
N LEU A 887 -24.49 0.02 -31.81
CA LEU A 887 -23.24 0.45 -32.42
C LEU A 887 -22.09 0.43 -31.38
N ALA A 888 -21.01 -0.27 -31.68
CA ALA A 888 -19.79 -0.31 -30.87
C ALA A 888 -18.74 0.69 -31.39
N ILE A 889 -18.55 0.74 -32.71
CA ILE A 889 -17.62 1.64 -33.39
C ILE A 889 -18.34 2.31 -34.56
N GLY A 890 -18.24 3.64 -34.67
CA GLY A 890 -18.84 4.40 -35.77
C GLY A 890 -18.00 5.60 -36.20
N GLY A 891 -18.32 6.20 -37.34
CA GLY A 891 -17.57 7.34 -37.89
C GLY A 891 -16.13 6.99 -38.26
N VAL A 892 -15.97 5.88 -38.99
CA VAL A 892 -14.73 5.11 -39.07
C VAL A 892 -14.30 4.89 -40.51
N ALA A 893 -13.01 4.93 -40.75
CA ALA A 893 -12.46 4.54 -42.03
C ALA A 893 -11.03 4.02 -41.93
N ALA A 894 -10.64 3.19 -42.90
CA ALA A 894 -9.27 2.81 -43.17
C ALA A 894 -8.91 3.17 -44.62
N GLU A 895 -7.78 3.86 -44.83
CA GLU A 895 -7.27 4.17 -46.17
C GLU A 895 -6.29 3.08 -46.60
N LEU A 896 -6.54 2.43 -47.73
CA LEU A 896 -5.70 1.34 -48.22
C LEU A 896 -4.31 1.85 -48.62
N VAL A 897 -3.28 1.00 -48.47
CA VAL A 897 -1.97 1.27 -49.07
C VAL A 897 -2.19 1.31 -50.60
N PRO A 898 -1.78 2.38 -51.30
CA PRO A 898 -1.91 2.42 -52.76
C PRO A 898 -1.19 1.21 -53.35
N GLU A 899 -1.87 0.44 -54.21
CA GLU A 899 -1.20 -0.60 -54.98
C GLU A 899 -0.02 0.06 -55.69
N ALA A 900 1.19 -0.44 -55.44
CA ALA A 900 2.35 -0.04 -56.23
C ALA A 900 1.96 -0.29 -57.69
N LYS A 901 1.79 0.78 -58.48
CA LYS A 901 1.46 0.69 -59.90
C LYS A 901 2.36 -0.39 -60.50
N GLY A 902 1.75 -1.50 -60.89
CA GLY A 902 2.47 -2.56 -61.57
C GLY A 902 3.23 -1.95 -62.74
N LYS A 903 4.52 -2.28 -62.83
CA LYS A 903 5.15 -2.40 -64.14
C LYS A 903 4.30 -3.42 -64.91
N MET A 904 3.63 -2.97 -65.97
CA MET A 904 3.55 -3.79 -67.18
C MET A 904 4.97 -4.02 -67.71
#